data_AF-A0A0F7S7M7-F1
#
_entry.id   AF-A0A0F7S7M7-F1
#
_cell.length_a   1.000
_cell.length_b   1.000
_cell.length_c   1.000
_cell.angle_alpha   90.00
_cell.angle_beta   90.00
_cell.angle_gamma   90.00
#
_symmetry.space_group_name_H-M   'P 1'
#
loop_
_entity.id
_entity.type
_entity.pdbx_description
1 polymer ?
#
loop_
_entity_poly.entity_id
_entity_poly.type
_entity_poly.pdbx_seq_one_letter_code
_entity_poly.pdbx_strand_id
1 'polypeptide(L)'
;MDRTQPADHRQLRREFKEVMEGVKRFDSPEEVIATFTAPLVRLVGEEGLPPSLRPFAGSSIATSSSSKSDTVDVLLTESVQEALLSRIALDWTPALDSTQLTDLINTWLFAPTTHSHTQGLIQQCSLRTISRLLSSSSTQHPSTLTLLEQLCVRALTRLSLASLLASVSAERNKARADVAWTETLRLLSALPDRLANATQGRIPTGFAGKWIERVLVSGLVDCLTRPWDEVRAGRLKDVIVRLDRMGYLSRAVDTEGSGFWSTFLRVAAQEKGAAVNWARLRAKLGSALRVKLDLALVETLQYLLVVQKKLPTGLVTIEERGKAGTEGSAFLGQSSQEGVAAVTVILRTLLSDCITGNSGSTSDSSDTDDDDDSPTSRTINLFKTVALSPNQSPLLAWSWSTYLASQPSPTLLHTSLETALSRWADTTRIKRSLLTEELFLTTLIICLLASLPPSTPADTLLPAIARSRSVLDGVSSHLEHSDPTVRRLGMLVAEVLSAKTAEGGKALNFGSRMWNGQGEGREKVRVLRALSDAWDYHRGAIEGLQSKWGGGAFVEAVKGLGVKSMVGVAAEEKEQVVVRSRKVGKPKTRRLPERVEPPSRFNKSGKAARPLITMLDSDDEGDGQGKAVLRSSPPLKMFSQHRPSSRQSSSSSSTSSDDSDSD
;
A
#
# COMPACT_ATOMS: atom_id res chain seq x y z
N MET A 1 -58.25 20.03 4.42
CA MET A 1 -57.18 19.01 4.34
C MET A 1 -56.01 19.55 5.13
N ASP A 2 -55.76 18.98 6.30
CA ASP A 2 -54.69 19.42 7.22
C ASP A 2 -53.32 19.23 6.58
N ARG A 3 -52.64 20.32 6.23
CA ARG A 3 -51.27 20.35 5.69
C ARG A 3 -50.19 20.09 6.76
N THR A 4 -50.56 19.56 7.93
CA THR A 4 -49.68 19.46 9.11
C THR A 4 -49.10 18.07 9.34
N GLN A 5 -49.46 17.05 8.54
CA GLN A 5 -48.78 15.76 8.64
C GLN A 5 -47.37 15.82 8.01
N PRO A 6 -46.32 15.35 8.70
CA PRO A 6 -44.99 15.28 8.14
C PRO A 6 -45.02 14.43 6.86
N ALA A 7 -44.55 15.01 5.75
CA ALA A 7 -44.55 14.35 4.46
C ALA A 7 -43.91 12.97 4.55
N ASP A 8 -44.68 11.93 4.18
CA ASP A 8 -44.20 10.54 4.11
C ASP A 8 -42.97 10.47 3.20
N HIS A 9 -41.89 9.84 3.67
CA HIS A 9 -40.68 9.63 2.88
C HIS A 9 -40.99 8.97 1.53
N ARG A 10 -42.01 8.10 1.45
CA ARG A 10 -42.43 7.48 0.20
C ARG A 10 -43.00 8.50 -0.79
N GLN A 11 -43.72 9.51 -0.30
CA GLN A 11 -44.24 10.60 -1.11
C GLN A 11 -43.09 11.46 -1.64
N LEU A 12 -42.16 11.86 -0.77
CA LEU A 12 -40.97 12.61 -1.19
C LEU A 12 -40.14 11.83 -2.22
N ARG A 13 -39.96 10.52 -2.05
CA ARG A 13 -39.27 9.68 -3.05
C ARG A 13 -39.96 9.70 -4.41
N ARG A 14 -41.29 9.62 -4.45
CA ARG A 14 -42.06 9.71 -5.70
C ARG A 14 -41.91 11.09 -6.33
N GLU A 15 -41.97 12.14 -5.53
CA GLU A 15 -41.79 13.52 -5.97
C GLU A 15 -40.42 13.75 -6.61
N PHE A 16 -39.32 13.30 -5.99
CA PHE A 16 -37.99 13.42 -6.61
C PHE A 16 -37.82 12.52 -7.83
N LYS A 17 -38.55 11.40 -7.91
CA LYS A 17 -38.63 10.59 -9.12
C LYS A 17 -39.36 11.33 -10.24
N GLU A 18 -40.46 12.01 -9.95
CA GLU A 18 -41.18 12.87 -10.90
C GLU A 18 -40.30 14.05 -11.37
N VAL A 19 -39.45 14.61 -10.49
CA VAL A 19 -38.44 15.60 -10.89
C VAL A 19 -37.44 15.00 -11.88
N MET A 20 -36.89 13.82 -11.56
CA MET A 20 -35.95 13.12 -12.44
C MET A 20 -36.56 12.80 -13.81
N GLU A 21 -37.82 12.37 -13.85
CA GLU A 21 -38.58 12.06 -15.08
C GLU A 21 -39.04 13.34 -15.82
N GLY A 22 -38.90 14.52 -15.21
CA GLY A 22 -39.32 15.81 -15.77
C GLY A 22 -40.84 16.04 -15.73
N VAL A 23 -41.57 15.22 -14.97
CA VAL A 23 -43.02 15.35 -14.73
C VAL A 23 -43.29 16.53 -13.78
N LYS A 24 -42.52 16.62 -12.70
CA LYS A 24 -42.61 17.75 -11.77
C LYS A 24 -41.81 18.94 -12.32
N ARG A 25 -42.48 20.08 -12.46
CA ARG A 25 -41.89 21.37 -12.83
C ARG A 25 -41.84 22.28 -11.60
N PHE A 26 -40.90 23.21 -11.60
CA PHE A 26 -40.79 24.26 -10.59
C PHE A 26 -41.08 25.60 -11.25
N ASP A 27 -41.74 26.49 -10.52
CA ASP A 27 -42.14 27.80 -11.01
C ASP A 27 -41.02 28.84 -10.81
N SER A 28 -40.11 28.59 -9.86
CA SER A 28 -39.02 29.51 -9.52
C SER A 28 -37.73 28.80 -9.07
N PRO A 29 -36.56 29.45 -9.21
CA PRO A 29 -35.29 28.95 -8.66
C PRO A 29 -35.35 28.75 -7.13
N GLU A 30 -36.05 29.64 -6.42
CA GLU A 30 -36.23 29.57 -4.97
C GLU A 30 -37.01 28.31 -4.56
N GLU A 31 -38.03 27.92 -5.34
CA GLU A 31 -38.79 26.70 -5.11
C GLU A 31 -37.92 25.45 -5.26
N VAL A 32 -37.02 25.42 -6.26
CA VAL A 32 -36.05 24.33 -6.43
C VAL A 32 -35.16 24.23 -5.19
N ILE A 33 -34.54 25.33 -4.77
CA ILE A 33 -33.62 25.31 -3.62
C ILE A 33 -34.37 24.91 -2.35
N ALA A 34 -35.56 25.48 -2.10
CA ALA A 34 -36.38 25.13 -0.95
C ALA A 34 -36.78 23.64 -0.94
N THR A 35 -37.17 23.09 -2.09
CA THR A 35 -37.56 21.68 -2.23
C THR A 35 -36.40 20.73 -1.89
N PHE A 36 -35.18 21.03 -2.35
CA PHE A 36 -34.01 20.20 -2.07
C PHE A 36 -33.37 20.48 -0.69
N THR A 37 -33.60 21.67 -0.12
CA THR A 37 -33.07 22.05 1.21
C THR A 37 -33.94 21.51 2.34
N ALA A 38 -35.26 21.45 2.17
CA ALA A 38 -36.16 20.99 3.22
C ALA A 38 -35.84 19.59 3.78
N PRO A 39 -35.57 18.55 2.95
CA PRO A 39 -35.12 17.26 3.47
C PRO A 39 -33.73 17.31 4.09
N LEU A 40 -32.82 18.18 3.61
CA LEU A 40 -31.48 18.34 4.21
C LEU A 40 -31.59 18.87 5.64
N VAL A 41 -32.45 19.86 5.89
CA VAL A 41 -32.61 20.47 7.23
C VAL A 41 -32.97 19.40 8.26
N ARG A 42 -33.82 18.43 7.87
CA ARG A 42 -34.19 17.29 8.72
C ARG A 42 -33.00 16.37 9.02
N LEU A 43 -32.11 16.18 8.04
CA LEU A 43 -30.96 15.28 8.17
C LEU A 43 -29.79 15.90 8.94
N VAL A 44 -29.49 17.19 8.71
CA VAL A 44 -28.25 17.82 9.22
C VAL A 44 -28.49 18.97 10.19
N GLY A 45 -29.75 19.40 10.38
CA GLY A 45 -30.10 20.60 11.11
C GLY A 45 -29.80 21.88 10.34
N GLU A 46 -30.44 22.99 10.72
CA GLU A 46 -30.23 24.30 10.09
C GLU A 46 -28.76 24.77 10.23
N GLU A 47 -28.14 24.50 11.37
CA GLU A 47 -26.73 24.85 11.63
C GLU A 47 -25.74 24.07 10.73
N GLY A 48 -26.14 22.88 10.29
CA GLY A 48 -25.36 22.08 9.35
C GLY A 48 -25.39 22.61 7.92
N LEU A 49 -26.30 23.53 7.60
CA LEU A 49 -26.43 24.08 6.26
C LEU A 49 -25.40 25.20 5.99
N PRO A 50 -24.81 25.23 4.78
CA PRO A 50 -24.05 26.38 4.31
C PRO A 50 -24.87 27.68 4.39
N PRO A 51 -24.24 28.84 4.63
CA PRO A 51 -24.95 30.11 4.75
C PRO A 51 -25.85 30.45 3.56
N SER A 52 -25.48 30.02 2.36
CA SER A 52 -26.24 30.22 1.12
C SER A 52 -27.59 29.48 1.09
N LEU A 53 -27.75 28.40 1.86
CA LEU A 53 -28.94 27.54 1.89
C LEU A 53 -29.84 27.81 3.12
N ARG A 54 -29.31 28.44 4.17
CA ARG A 54 -30.06 28.76 5.41
C ARG A 54 -31.36 29.53 5.18
N PRO A 55 -31.44 30.54 4.28
CA PRO A 55 -32.69 31.26 4.03
C PRO A 55 -33.85 30.37 3.58
N PHE A 56 -33.54 29.20 2.99
CA PHE A 56 -34.53 28.25 2.47
C PHE A 56 -34.91 27.17 3.50
N ALA A 57 -34.29 27.14 4.67
CA ALA A 57 -34.59 26.19 5.74
C ALA A 57 -36.00 26.42 6.33
N GLY A 58 -36.41 27.69 6.47
CA GLY A 58 -37.63 28.09 7.16
C GLY A 58 -38.93 27.94 6.36
N SER A 59 -38.86 27.79 5.04
CA SER A 59 -40.07 27.61 4.20
C SER A 59 -40.79 26.30 4.47
N SER A 60 -40.13 25.33 5.11
CA SER A 60 -40.70 24.03 5.44
C SER A 60 -41.24 24.01 6.88
N ILE A 61 -42.40 24.66 7.07
CA ILE A 61 -43.42 24.45 8.13
C ILE A 61 -42.87 24.09 9.52
N ALA A 62 -43.09 25.00 10.48
CA ALA A 62 -42.92 24.81 11.92
C ALA A 62 -43.81 23.67 12.49
N THR A 63 -43.46 22.41 12.24
CA THR A 63 -44.09 21.26 12.89
C THR A 63 -43.28 20.86 14.11
N SER A 64 -43.82 21.22 15.28
CA SER A 64 -43.63 20.66 16.63
C SER A 64 -42.43 19.74 16.87
N SER A 65 -41.59 20.18 17.80
CA SER A 65 -40.34 19.63 18.36
C SER A 65 -40.38 18.20 18.93
N SER A 66 -40.90 17.23 18.18
CA SER A 66 -40.80 15.81 18.56
C SER A 66 -39.39 15.29 18.24
N SER A 67 -38.58 15.13 19.27
CA SER A 67 -37.15 14.78 19.27
C SER A 67 -36.82 13.35 18.76
N LYS A 68 -37.54 12.82 17.78
CA LYS A 68 -37.15 11.56 17.15
C LYS A 68 -36.00 11.83 16.20
N SER A 69 -34.86 11.19 16.45
CA SER A 69 -33.72 11.21 15.53
C SER A 69 -34.17 10.69 14.17
N ASP A 70 -34.27 11.56 13.18
CA ASP A 70 -34.66 11.18 11.83
C ASP A 70 -33.56 10.28 11.24
N THR A 71 -33.88 9.00 11.12
CA THR A 71 -33.02 8.02 10.46
C THR A 71 -32.89 8.38 8.99
N VAL A 72 -31.66 8.47 8.47
CA VAL A 72 -31.40 8.77 7.06
C VAL A 72 -32.09 7.73 6.18
N ASP A 73 -33.00 8.20 5.35
CA ASP A 73 -33.65 7.39 4.35
C ASP A 73 -32.74 7.25 3.12
N VAL A 74 -32.08 6.09 3.01
CA VAL A 74 -31.11 5.79 1.95
C VAL A 74 -31.71 5.98 0.55
N LEU A 75 -32.93 5.47 0.33
CA LEU A 75 -33.56 5.50 -0.99
C LEU A 75 -34.06 6.90 -1.34
N LEU A 76 -34.53 7.67 -0.37
CA LEU A 76 -34.84 9.09 -0.58
C LEU A 76 -33.58 9.88 -0.93
N THR A 77 -32.50 9.66 -0.19
CA THR A 77 -31.21 10.33 -0.42
C THR A 77 -30.69 10.05 -1.83
N GLU A 78 -30.73 8.79 -2.27
CA GLU A 78 -30.31 8.40 -3.63
C GLU A 78 -31.21 9.04 -4.71
N SER A 79 -32.54 9.03 -4.53
CA SER A 79 -33.47 9.70 -5.46
C SER A 79 -33.20 11.20 -5.57
N VAL A 80 -32.93 11.87 -4.45
CA VAL A 80 -32.63 13.31 -4.43
C VAL A 80 -31.31 13.59 -5.14
N GLN A 81 -30.26 12.83 -4.83
CA GLN A 81 -28.95 12.98 -5.45
C GLN A 81 -29.02 12.77 -6.97
N GLU A 82 -29.78 11.76 -7.42
CA GLU A 82 -29.97 11.49 -8.84
C GLU A 82 -30.75 12.61 -9.53
N ALA A 83 -31.88 13.05 -8.97
CA ALA A 83 -32.66 14.16 -9.52
C ALA A 83 -31.82 15.45 -9.62
N LEU A 84 -31.00 15.70 -8.59
CA LEU A 84 -30.11 16.86 -8.54
C LEU A 84 -29.05 16.82 -9.66
N LEU A 85 -28.39 15.67 -9.84
CA LEU A 85 -27.28 15.53 -10.81
C LEU A 85 -27.73 15.36 -12.26
N SER A 86 -28.84 14.66 -12.49
CA SER A 86 -29.32 14.29 -13.82
C SER A 86 -30.28 15.31 -14.42
N ARG A 87 -30.98 16.12 -13.59
CA ARG A 87 -32.00 17.07 -14.06
C ARG A 87 -31.71 18.50 -13.62
N ILE A 88 -31.63 18.75 -12.32
CA ILE A 88 -31.52 20.12 -11.79
C ILE A 88 -30.22 20.80 -12.22
N ALA A 89 -29.09 20.12 -12.07
CA ALA A 89 -27.79 20.67 -12.48
C ALA A 89 -27.65 20.86 -14.01
N LEU A 90 -28.59 20.34 -14.80
CA LEU A 90 -28.64 20.60 -16.24
C LEU A 90 -29.57 21.76 -16.56
N ASP A 91 -30.83 21.64 -16.15
CA ASP A 91 -31.90 22.51 -16.62
C ASP A 91 -31.93 23.86 -15.88
N TRP A 92 -31.46 23.89 -14.62
CA TRP A 92 -31.58 25.05 -13.75
C TRP A 92 -30.26 25.78 -13.50
N THR A 93 -29.13 25.29 -14.01
CA THR A 93 -27.82 25.95 -13.89
C THR A 93 -27.81 27.42 -14.31
N PRO A 94 -28.51 27.85 -15.39
CA PRO A 94 -28.53 29.27 -15.77
C PRO A 94 -29.37 30.17 -14.83
N ALA A 95 -30.33 29.57 -14.11
CA ALA A 95 -31.30 30.29 -13.30
C ALA A 95 -30.96 30.29 -11.81
N LEU A 96 -30.20 29.29 -11.35
CA LEU A 96 -29.74 29.18 -9.97
C LEU A 96 -28.44 29.95 -9.78
N ASP A 97 -28.28 30.57 -8.61
CA ASP A 97 -26.99 31.11 -8.20
C ASP A 97 -25.94 30.00 -8.13
N SER A 98 -24.76 30.27 -8.68
CA SER A 98 -23.69 29.28 -8.80
C SER A 98 -23.17 28.80 -7.44
N THR A 99 -23.20 29.65 -6.42
CA THR A 99 -22.76 29.30 -5.06
C THR A 99 -23.81 28.43 -4.38
N GLN A 100 -25.10 28.78 -4.50
CA GLN A 100 -26.22 28.00 -3.97
C GLN A 100 -26.27 26.60 -4.59
N LEU A 101 -26.18 26.47 -5.92
CA LEU A 101 -26.17 25.16 -6.59
C LEU A 101 -24.96 24.32 -6.16
N THR A 102 -23.78 24.95 -6.06
CA THR A 102 -22.56 24.27 -5.62
C THR A 102 -22.67 23.77 -4.18
N ASP A 103 -23.17 24.61 -3.28
CA ASP A 103 -23.38 24.26 -1.87
C ASP A 103 -24.46 23.18 -1.72
N LEU A 104 -25.54 23.24 -2.51
CA LEU A 104 -26.59 22.23 -2.52
C LEU A 104 -26.05 20.87 -2.95
N ILE A 105 -25.31 20.81 -4.06
CA ILE A 105 -24.67 19.59 -4.55
C ILE A 105 -23.66 19.06 -3.53
N ASN A 106 -22.77 19.92 -3.01
CA ASN A 106 -21.76 19.49 -2.06
C ASN A 106 -22.37 18.97 -0.75
N THR A 107 -23.47 19.58 -0.27
CA THR A 107 -24.15 19.15 0.95
C THR A 107 -24.84 17.81 0.74
N TRP A 108 -25.53 17.61 -0.39
CA TRP A 108 -26.16 16.31 -0.70
C TRP A 108 -25.17 15.19 -1.02
N LEU A 109 -23.93 15.50 -1.44
CA LEU A 109 -22.94 14.48 -1.80
C LEU A 109 -21.88 14.18 -0.74
N PHE A 110 -21.54 15.18 0.08
CA PHE A 110 -20.46 15.02 1.06
C PHE A 110 -20.92 15.27 2.49
N ALA A 111 -22.07 15.91 2.68
CA ALA A 111 -22.65 16.32 3.95
C ALA A 111 -21.70 17.19 4.83
N PRO A 112 -22.24 17.99 5.75
CA PRO A 112 -21.43 18.75 6.70
C PRO A 112 -20.73 17.81 7.68
N THR A 113 -19.60 18.26 8.23
CA THR A 113 -18.75 17.47 9.13
C THR A 113 -19.29 17.34 10.56
N THR A 114 -20.45 17.94 10.87
CA THR A 114 -21.03 17.99 12.22
C THR A 114 -21.48 16.63 12.73
N HIS A 115 -21.95 15.74 11.85
CA HIS A 115 -22.50 14.44 12.22
C HIS A 115 -21.85 13.32 11.40
N SER A 116 -20.76 12.72 11.90
CA SER A 116 -19.98 11.70 11.16
C SER A 116 -20.82 10.52 10.66
N HIS A 117 -21.79 10.06 11.45
CA HIS A 117 -22.71 8.99 11.09
C HIS A 117 -23.60 9.35 9.88
N THR A 118 -24.34 10.45 9.99
CA THR A 118 -25.21 10.95 8.91
C THR A 118 -24.40 11.26 7.66
N GLN A 119 -23.23 11.88 7.84
CA GLN A 119 -22.29 12.17 6.77
C GLN A 119 -21.87 10.89 6.03
N GLY A 120 -21.51 9.83 6.77
CA GLY A 120 -21.16 8.54 6.18
C GLY A 120 -22.30 7.91 5.38
N LEU A 121 -23.54 7.94 5.90
CA LEU A 121 -24.71 7.41 5.17
C LEU A 121 -24.97 8.18 3.87
N ILE A 122 -24.91 9.50 3.90
CA ILE A 122 -25.07 10.35 2.71
C ILE A 122 -23.96 10.03 1.69
N GLN A 123 -22.69 9.97 2.14
CA GLN A 123 -21.56 9.64 1.27
C GLN A 123 -21.64 8.23 0.67
N GLN A 124 -22.16 7.24 1.40
CA GLN A 124 -22.43 5.90 0.85
C GLN A 124 -23.47 5.96 -0.28
N CYS A 125 -24.56 6.70 -0.09
CA CYS A 125 -25.55 6.94 -1.14
C CYS A 125 -24.90 7.63 -2.35
N SER A 126 -24.07 8.65 -2.11
CA SER A 126 -23.37 9.39 -3.17
C SER A 126 -22.45 8.49 -3.98
N LEU A 127 -21.71 7.60 -3.32
CA LEU A 127 -20.87 6.61 -4.00
C LEU A 127 -21.73 5.71 -4.90
N ARG A 128 -22.89 5.21 -4.45
CA ARG A 128 -23.78 4.40 -5.30
C ARG A 128 -24.32 5.21 -6.48
N THR A 129 -24.83 6.42 -6.22
CA THR A 129 -25.41 7.31 -7.24
C THR A 129 -24.38 7.69 -8.31
N ILE A 130 -23.22 8.22 -7.92
CA ILE A 130 -22.15 8.59 -8.85
C ILE A 130 -21.69 7.36 -9.65
N SER A 131 -21.47 6.24 -8.97
CA SER A 131 -20.97 5.02 -9.58
C SER A 131 -21.96 4.40 -10.57
N ARG A 132 -23.27 4.57 -10.36
CA ARG A 132 -24.34 4.18 -11.29
C ARG A 132 -24.40 5.11 -12.51
N LEU A 133 -24.37 6.43 -12.28
CA LEU A 133 -24.38 7.42 -13.37
C LEU A 133 -23.14 7.30 -14.28
N LEU A 134 -21.96 7.05 -13.71
CA LEU A 134 -20.74 6.79 -14.48
C LEU A 134 -20.84 5.50 -15.31
N SER A 135 -21.46 4.43 -14.79
CA SER A 135 -21.68 3.19 -15.54
C SER A 135 -22.66 3.36 -16.70
N SER A 136 -23.57 4.34 -16.61
CA SER A 136 -24.53 4.68 -17.66
C SER A 136 -24.04 5.83 -18.56
N SER A 137 -22.73 6.06 -18.67
CA SER A 137 -22.16 7.24 -19.33
C SER A 137 -22.64 7.46 -20.78
N SER A 138 -23.00 6.40 -21.51
CA SER A 138 -23.51 6.49 -22.88
C SER A 138 -24.87 7.19 -23.00
N THR A 139 -25.67 7.19 -21.93
CA THR A 139 -26.98 7.84 -21.88
C THR A 139 -26.96 9.17 -21.15
N GLN A 140 -25.85 9.54 -20.51
CA GLN A 140 -25.74 10.77 -19.74
C GLN A 140 -25.46 11.97 -20.64
N HIS A 141 -26.02 13.11 -20.26
CA HIS A 141 -25.72 14.38 -20.91
C HIS A 141 -24.24 14.76 -20.67
N PRO A 142 -23.52 15.36 -21.65
CA PRO A 142 -22.11 15.74 -21.49
C PRO A 142 -21.83 16.65 -20.28
N SER A 143 -22.75 17.55 -19.95
CA SER A 143 -22.61 18.42 -18.76
C SER A 143 -22.72 17.64 -17.45
N THR A 144 -23.55 16.59 -17.40
CA THR A 144 -23.62 15.69 -16.23
C THR A 144 -22.31 14.93 -16.08
N LEU A 145 -21.73 14.41 -17.17
CA LEU A 145 -20.42 13.76 -17.12
C LEU A 145 -19.32 14.71 -16.63
N THR A 146 -19.32 15.95 -17.11
CA THR A 146 -18.38 16.99 -16.66
C THR A 146 -18.55 17.28 -15.18
N LEU A 147 -19.80 17.38 -14.69
CA LEU A 147 -20.08 17.56 -13.28
C LEU A 147 -19.63 16.35 -12.45
N LEU A 148 -19.89 15.12 -12.90
CA LEU A 148 -19.45 13.89 -12.21
C LEU A 148 -17.92 13.81 -12.12
N GLU A 149 -17.19 14.22 -13.16
CA GLU A 149 -15.74 14.34 -13.13
C GLU A 149 -15.30 15.35 -12.04
N GLN A 150 -15.88 16.55 -12.03
CA GLN A 150 -15.59 17.56 -11.01
C GLN A 150 -15.90 17.06 -9.59
N LEU A 151 -16.98 16.30 -9.42
CA LEU A 151 -17.35 15.71 -8.13
C LEU A 151 -16.38 14.63 -7.69
N CYS A 152 -15.88 13.80 -8.60
CA CYS A 152 -14.83 12.83 -8.30
C CYS A 152 -13.55 13.55 -7.85
N VAL A 153 -13.20 14.68 -8.47
CA VAL A 153 -12.05 15.51 -8.03
C VAL A 153 -12.31 16.12 -6.65
N ARG A 154 -13.50 16.69 -6.39
CA ARG A 154 -13.87 17.24 -5.08
C ARG A 154 -13.86 16.17 -3.98
N ALA A 155 -14.29 14.96 -4.31
CA ALA A 155 -14.31 13.82 -3.39
C ALA A 155 -12.93 13.47 -2.83
N LEU A 156 -11.83 13.80 -3.54
CA LEU A 156 -10.46 13.66 -3.00
C LEU A 156 -10.24 14.39 -1.67
N THR A 157 -11.00 15.46 -1.42
CA THR A 157 -10.86 16.29 -0.20
C THR A 157 -12.08 16.24 0.71
N ARG A 158 -13.25 15.84 0.20
CA ARG A 158 -14.52 15.91 0.91
C ARG A 158 -15.03 14.55 1.38
N LEU A 159 -14.60 13.47 0.73
CA LEU A 159 -14.97 12.11 1.13
C LEU A 159 -14.18 11.71 2.38
N SER A 160 -14.87 11.17 3.39
CA SER A 160 -14.28 10.87 4.69
C SER A 160 -14.40 9.39 4.99
N LEU A 161 -13.27 8.66 4.98
CA LEU A 161 -13.25 7.25 5.37
C LEU A 161 -13.73 7.05 6.82
N ALA A 162 -13.39 7.99 7.71
CA ALA A 162 -13.83 7.94 9.11
C ALA A 162 -15.35 8.08 9.25
N SER A 163 -15.98 8.91 8.43
CA SER A 163 -17.44 9.07 8.41
C SER A 163 -18.12 7.83 7.83
N LEU A 164 -17.60 7.29 6.72
CA LEU A 164 -18.07 6.02 6.13
C LEU A 164 -17.96 4.83 7.10
N LEU A 165 -16.92 4.79 7.93
CA LEU A 165 -16.80 3.79 9.00
C LEU A 165 -17.80 4.05 10.12
N ALA A 166 -17.96 5.30 10.56
CA ALA A 166 -18.90 5.65 11.61
C ALA A 166 -20.35 5.27 11.22
N SER A 167 -20.73 5.42 9.95
CA SER A 167 -22.05 4.99 9.47
C SER A 167 -22.25 3.48 9.53
N VAL A 168 -21.23 2.70 9.11
CA VAL A 168 -21.29 1.23 9.20
C VAL A 168 -21.29 0.76 10.65
N SER A 169 -20.47 1.35 11.52
CA SER A 169 -20.34 0.95 12.92
C SER A 169 -21.62 1.21 13.73
N ALA A 170 -22.47 2.16 13.31
CA ALA A 170 -23.76 2.42 13.96
C ALA A 170 -24.88 1.47 13.51
N GLU A 171 -24.68 0.68 12.45
CA GLU A 171 -25.66 -0.29 11.98
C GLU A 171 -25.82 -1.41 13.03
N ARG A 172 -27.04 -1.59 13.52
CA ARG A 172 -27.35 -2.53 14.60
C ARG A 172 -27.18 -3.98 14.14
N ASN A 173 -27.48 -4.26 12.88
CA ASN A 173 -27.35 -5.59 12.32
C ASN A 173 -25.94 -5.80 11.73
N LYS A 174 -25.12 -6.61 12.40
CA LYS A 174 -23.73 -6.89 11.99
C LYS A 174 -23.60 -7.36 10.54
N ALA A 175 -24.47 -8.27 10.09
CA ALA A 175 -24.44 -8.78 8.71
C ALA A 175 -24.76 -7.67 7.69
N ARG A 176 -25.70 -6.77 8.00
CA ARG A 176 -25.96 -5.59 7.16
C ARG A 176 -24.78 -4.64 7.13
N ALA A 177 -24.13 -4.44 8.29
CA ALA A 177 -22.92 -3.64 8.39
C ALA A 177 -21.79 -4.22 7.52
N ASP A 178 -21.60 -5.55 7.55
CA ASP A 178 -20.60 -6.27 6.73
C ASP A 178 -20.83 -6.08 5.23
N VAL A 179 -22.08 -6.28 4.79
CA VAL A 179 -22.47 -6.08 3.39
C VAL A 179 -22.29 -4.62 2.97
N ALA A 180 -22.74 -3.67 3.79
CA ALA A 180 -22.62 -2.25 3.52
C ALA A 180 -21.15 -1.80 3.42
N TRP A 181 -20.28 -2.30 4.30
CA TRP A 181 -18.85 -2.00 4.26
C TRP A 181 -18.16 -2.58 3.04
N THR A 182 -18.41 -3.85 2.76
CA THR A 182 -17.85 -4.55 1.60
C THR A 182 -18.22 -3.83 0.31
N GLU A 183 -19.48 -3.43 0.18
CA GLU A 183 -19.97 -2.65 -0.95
C GLU A 183 -19.31 -1.27 -1.02
N THR A 184 -19.18 -0.58 0.12
CA THR A 184 -18.51 0.73 0.19
C THR A 184 -17.07 0.64 -0.31
N LEU A 185 -16.28 -0.32 0.18
CA LEU A 185 -14.89 -0.53 -0.27
C LEU A 185 -14.83 -0.89 -1.75
N ARG A 186 -15.76 -1.71 -2.25
CA ARG A 186 -15.85 -2.06 -3.67
C ARG A 186 -16.07 -0.81 -4.52
N LEU A 187 -16.99 0.06 -4.13
CA LEU A 187 -17.29 1.31 -4.85
C LEU A 187 -16.11 2.29 -4.80
N LEU A 188 -15.51 2.50 -3.62
CA LEU A 188 -14.32 3.34 -3.45
C LEU A 188 -13.17 2.90 -4.37
N SER A 189 -12.97 1.59 -4.50
CA SER A 189 -11.88 1.04 -5.31
C SER A 189 -12.16 1.11 -6.81
N ALA A 190 -13.43 0.95 -7.21
CA ALA A 190 -13.82 0.92 -8.62
C ALA A 190 -14.05 2.32 -9.21
N LEU A 191 -14.18 3.35 -8.38
CA LEU A 191 -14.54 4.69 -8.86
C LEU A 191 -13.54 5.28 -9.87
N PRO A 192 -12.21 5.20 -9.67
CA PRO A 192 -11.24 5.68 -10.65
C PRO A 192 -11.39 5.01 -12.02
N ASP A 193 -11.58 3.69 -12.04
CA ASP A 193 -11.76 2.93 -13.28
C ASP A 193 -13.08 3.27 -13.96
N ARG A 194 -14.16 3.44 -13.20
CA ARG A 194 -15.45 3.87 -13.76
C ARG A 194 -15.40 5.27 -14.33
N LEU A 195 -14.69 6.19 -13.66
CA LEU A 195 -14.46 7.53 -14.20
C LEU A 195 -13.61 7.47 -15.48
N ALA A 196 -12.56 6.66 -15.50
CA ALA A 196 -11.75 6.45 -16.68
C ALA A 196 -12.56 5.88 -17.85
N ASN A 197 -13.41 4.89 -17.60
CA ASN A 197 -14.28 4.32 -18.63
C ASN A 197 -15.31 5.36 -19.13
N ALA A 198 -15.94 6.10 -18.22
CA ALA A 198 -16.92 7.13 -18.56
C ALA A 198 -16.32 8.28 -19.39
N THR A 199 -15.07 8.66 -19.10
CA THR A 199 -14.32 9.72 -19.79
C THR A 199 -13.47 9.22 -20.96
N GLN A 200 -13.57 7.93 -21.31
CA GLN A 200 -12.76 7.28 -22.36
C GLN A 200 -11.24 7.48 -22.15
N GLY A 201 -10.79 7.37 -20.89
CA GLY A 201 -9.40 7.52 -20.47
C GLY A 201 -8.96 8.97 -20.25
N ARG A 202 -9.83 9.97 -20.46
CA ARG A 202 -9.52 11.38 -20.24
C ARG A 202 -9.71 11.79 -18.78
N ILE A 203 -9.07 11.06 -17.87
CA ILE A 203 -9.07 11.42 -16.45
C ILE A 203 -8.05 12.51 -16.16
N PRO A 204 -8.28 13.36 -15.14
CA PRO A 204 -7.26 14.28 -14.67
C PRO A 204 -5.95 13.55 -14.36
N THR A 205 -4.81 14.15 -14.73
CA THR A 205 -3.50 13.53 -14.61
C THR A 205 -3.22 13.13 -13.16
N GLY A 206 -2.86 11.86 -12.95
CA GLY A 206 -2.59 11.32 -11.62
C GLY A 206 -3.82 11.08 -10.76
N PHE A 207 -5.05 11.24 -11.28
CA PHE A 207 -6.28 11.10 -10.49
C PHE A 207 -6.37 9.76 -9.75
N ALA A 208 -6.08 8.63 -10.42
CA ALA A 208 -6.17 7.32 -9.78
C ALA A 208 -5.19 7.15 -8.61
N GLY A 209 -3.94 7.60 -8.77
CA GLY A 209 -2.95 7.60 -7.69
C GLY A 209 -3.38 8.50 -6.53
N LYS A 210 -3.72 9.76 -6.84
CA LYS A 210 -4.22 10.73 -5.86
C LYS A 210 -5.48 10.24 -5.14
N TRP A 211 -6.36 9.53 -5.81
CA TRP A 211 -7.55 8.92 -5.22
C TRP A 211 -7.19 7.94 -4.12
N ILE A 212 -6.32 6.97 -4.43
CA ILE A 212 -5.88 5.98 -3.44
C ILE A 212 -5.16 6.68 -2.27
N GLU A 213 -4.25 7.61 -2.56
CA GLU A 213 -3.49 8.33 -1.55
C GLU A 213 -4.38 9.18 -0.62
N ARG A 214 -5.28 9.99 -1.19
CA ARG A 214 -6.10 10.95 -0.42
C ARG A 214 -7.29 10.29 0.25
N VAL A 215 -8.00 9.40 -0.45
CA VAL A 215 -9.24 8.82 0.07
C VAL A 215 -8.96 7.61 0.95
N LEU A 216 -8.10 6.68 0.51
CA LEU A 216 -7.86 5.43 1.23
C LEU A 216 -6.71 5.57 2.23
N VAL A 217 -5.51 6.00 1.81
CA VAL A 217 -4.35 6.04 2.71
C VAL A 217 -4.46 7.18 3.73
N SER A 218 -4.77 8.40 3.30
CA SER A 218 -4.94 9.52 4.23
C SER A 218 -6.18 9.33 5.11
N GLY A 219 -7.27 8.79 4.55
CA GLY A 219 -8.45 8.41 5.32
C GLY A 219 -8.17 7.32 6.37
N LEU A 220 -7.31 6.34 6.04
CA LEU A 220 -6.84 5.32 6.99
C LEU A 220 -6.05 5.97 8.13
N VAL A 221 -5.16 6.92 7.83
CA VAL A 221 -4.41 7.68 8.84
C VAL A 221 -5.34 8.50 9.74
N ASP A 222 -6.32 9.22 9.20
CA ASP A 222 -7.34 9.94 10.01
C ASP A 222 -8.17 8.97 10.87
N CYS A 223 -8.40 7.74 10.40
CA CYS A 223 -9.05 6.75 11.23
C CYS A 223 -8.17 6.28 12.39
N LEU A 224 -6.85 6.22 12.19
CA LEU A 224 -5.86 5.81 13.17
C LEU A 224 -5.62 6.85 14.26
N THR A 225 -5.96 8.13 14.07
CA THR A 225 -5.84 9.15 15.13
C THR A 225 -6.93 9.04 16.18
N ARG A 226 -8.05 8.41 15.82
CA ARG A 226 -9.24 8.33 16.66
C ARG A 226 -9.22 7.03 17.47
N PRO A 227 -9.79 7.02 18.69
CA PRO A 227 -10.05 5.79 19.42
C PRO A 227 -10.87 4.82 18.55
N TRP A 228 -10.56 3.54 18.67
CA TRP A 228 -11.20 2.49 17.91
C TRP A 228 -11.43 1.24 18.76
N ASP A 229 -12.44 0.47 18.39
CA ASP A 229 -12.78 -0.82 18.98
C ASP A 229 -12.34 -1.97 18.06
N GLU A 230 -12.61 -3.20 18.50
CA GLU A 230 -12.30 -4.41 17.73
C GLU A 230 -13.00 -4.43 16.37
N VAL A 231 -14.26 -3.98 16.32
CA VAL A 231 -15.05 -3.93 15.09
C VAL A 231 -14.40 -2.99 14.07
N ARG A 232 -14.08 -1.76 14.49
CA ARG A 232 -13.44 -0.76 13.62
C ARG A 232 -12.05 -1.20 13.17
N ALA A 233 -11.28 -1.86 14.04
CA ALA A 233 -10.00 -2.43 13.66
C ALA A 233 -10.14 -3.49 12.55
N GLY A 234 -11.14 -4.37 12.64
CA GLY A 234 -11.47 -5.34 11.58
C GLY A 234 -11.79 -4.64 10.24
N ARG A 235 -12.58 -3.57 10.28
CA ARG A 235 -12.90 -2.79 9.07
C ARG A 235 -11.70 -2.09 8.45
N LEU A 236 -10.77 -1.60 9.26
CA LEU A 236 -9.54 -0.96 8.78
C LEU A 236 -8.55 -1.98 8.22
N LYS A 237 -8.53 -3.21 8.74
CA LYS A 237 -7.86 -4.34 8.10
C LYS A 237 -8.43 -4.60 6.70
N ASP A 238 -9.75 -4.55 6.51
CA ASP A 238 -10.35 -4.72 5.19
C ASP A 238 -9.88 -3.66 4.18
N VAL A 239 -9.64 -2.41 4.62
CA VAL A 239 -9.06 -1.35 3.77
C VAL A 239 -7.68 -1.77 3.26
N ILE A 240 -6.82 -2.28 4.14
CA ILE A 240 -5.45 -2.70 3.78
C ILE A 240 -5.51 -3.93 2.85
N VAL A 241 -6.36 -4.91 3.15
CA VAL A 241 -6.59 -6.07 2.26
C VAL A 241 -7.09 -5.62 0.89
N ARG A 242 -7.94 -4.58 0.84
CA ARG A 242 -8.42 -4.03 -0.42
C ARG A 242 -7.31 -3.34 -1.21
N LEU A 243 -6.46 -2.53 -0.56
CA LEU A 243 -5.28 -1.92 -1.17
C LEU A 243 -4.30 -2.97 -1.72
N ASP A 244 -4.15 -4.10 -1.01
CA ASP A 244 -3.34 -5.23 -1.46
C ASP A 244 -3.90 -5.86 -2.74
N ARG A 245 -5.21 -6.14 -2.76
CA ARG A 245 -5.92 -6.70 -3.94
C ARG A 245 -5.89 -5.78 -5.15
N MET A 246 -5.81 -4.47 -4.93
CA MET A 246 -5.61 -3.47 -5.99
C MET A 246 -4.16 -3.44 -6.52
N GLY A 247 -3.24 -4.19 -5.92
CA GLY A 247 -1.82 -4.19 -6.26
C GLY A 247 -1.07 -2.95 -5.77
N TYR A 248 -1.71 -2.07 -5.01
CA TYR A 248 -1.13 -0.81 -4.57
C TYR A 248 -0.01 -1.00 -3.54
N LEU A 249 -0.10 -2.06 -2.73
CA LEU A 249 0.93 -2.42 -1.77
C LEU A 249 2.10 -3.19 -2.39
N SER A 250 2.01 -3.59 -3.67
CA SER A 250 3.07 -4.34 -4.34
C SER A 250 4.23 -3.45 -4.82
N ARG A 251 4.06 -2.13 -4.81
CA ARG A 251 5.10 -1.17 -5.20
C ARG A 251 5.38 -0.27 -4.01
N ALA A 252 6.62 -0.27 -3.54
CA ALA A 252 7.03 0.63 -2.45
C ALA A 252 6.89 2.10 -2.86
N VAL A 253 7.48 2.44 -4.02
CA VAL A 253 7.49 3.80 -4.55
C VAL A 253 7.40 3.78 -6.08
N ASP A 254 6.60 4.67 -6.66
CA ASP A 254 6.52 4.89 -8.10
C ASP A 254 7.56 5.90 -8.61
N THR A 255 7.49 6.22 -9.91
CA THR A 255 8.40 7.17 -10.56
C THR A 255 8.29 8.60 -10.02
N GLU A 256 7.18 8.95 -9.39
CA GLU A 256 6.90 10.28 -8.85
C GLU A 256 7.25 10.38 -7.35
N GLY A 257 7.73 9.29 -6.73
CA GLY A 257 7.96 9.25 -5.29
C GLY A 257 6.70 8.95 -4.48
N SER A 258 5.62 8.57 -5.15
CA SER A 258 4.31 8.25 -4.61
C SER A 258 4.17 6.77 -4.30
N GLY A 259 3.29 6.42 -3.37
CA GLY A 259 3.20 5.08 -2.81
C GLY A 259 2.49 5.03 -1.47
N PHE A 260 2.21 3.82 -0.98
CA PHE A 260 1.53 3.62 0.29
C PHE A 260 2.30 4.25 1.45
N TRP A 261 3.57 3.87 1.63
CA TRP A 261 4.37 4.33 2.77
C TRP A 261 4.80 5.79 2.65
N SER A 262 5.12 6.29 1.46
CA SER A 262 5.45 7.71 1.29
C SER A 262 4.27 8.60 1.66
N THR A 263 3.05 8.21 1.28
CA THR A 263 1.81 8.90 1.68
C THR A 263 1.51 8.71 3.16
N PHE A 264 1.59 7.47 3.66
CA PHE A 264 1.34 7.17 5.06
C PHE A 264 2.24 7.97 5.99
N LEU A 265 3.57 7.95 5.76
CA LEU A 265 4.54 8.73 6.55
C LEU A 265 4.24 10.22 6.50
N ARG A 266 3.91 10.74 5.31
CA ARG A 266 3.58 12.16 5.09
C ARG A 266 2.39 12.62 5.91
N VAL A 267 1.32 11.83 5.94
CA VAL A 267 0.08 12.18 6.66
C VAL A 267 0.20 11.85 8.15
N ALA A 268 0.77 10.69 8.51
CA ALA A 268 0.95 10.29 9.90
C ALA A 268 1.89 11.24 10.67
N ALA A 269 2.83 11.92 10.00
CA ALA A 269 3.66 12.95 10.62
C ALA A 269 2.89 14.23 10.97
N GLN A 270 1.71 14.46 10.38
CA GLN A 270 0.84 15.60 10.69
C GLN A 270 -0.17 15.24 11.79
N GLU A 271 -0.42 13.95 11.98
CA GLU A 271 -1.54 13.41 12.73
C GLU A 271 -1.07 12.66 13.99
N LYS A 272 -1.29 13.26 15.16
CA LYS A 272 -0.81 12.69 16.43
C LYS A 272 -1.47 11.32 16.71
N GLY A 273 -0.65 10.35 17.08
CA GLY A 273 -1.11 9.01 17.49
C GLY A 273 -1.31 8.00 16.35
N ALA A 274 -1.38 8.44 15.08
CA ALA A 274 -1.61 7.53 13.97
C ALA A 274 -0.51 6.47 13.83
N ALA A 275 0.75 6.87 13.98
CA ALA A 275 1.90 5.95 13.89
C ALA A 275 1.91 4.90 15.02
N VAL A 276 1.45 5.26 16.22
CA VAL A 276 1.34 4.32 17.36
C VAL A 276 0.19 3.34 17.14
N ASN A 277 -0.96 3.83 16.70
CA ASN A 277 -2.11 2.97 16.41
C ASN A 277 -1.89 2.08 15.19
N TRP A 278 -0.97 2.44 14.29
CA TRP A 278 -0.57 1.56 13.18
C TRP A 278 0.00 0.23 13.66
N ALA A 279 0.88 0.22 14.67
CA ALA A 279 1.42 -1.00 15.24
C ALA A 279 0.31 -1.96 15.72
N ARG A 280 -0.75 -1.41 16.32
CA ARG A 280 -1.94 -2.16 16.74
C ARG A 280 -2.72 -2.73 15.55
N LEU A 281 -2.85 -1.98 14.45
CA LEU A 281 -3.48 -2.50 13.23
C LEU A 281 -2.66 -3.64 12.63
N ARG A 282 -1.35 -3.41 12.51
CA ARG A 282 -0.38 -4.32 11.90
C ARG A 282 -0.40 -5.68 12.57
N ALA A 283 -0.54 -5.72 13.90
CA ALA A 283 -0.67 -6.96 14.67
C ALA A 283 -1.90 -7.80 14.29
N LYS A 284 -2.97 -7.19 13.76
CA LYS A 284 -4.20 -7.89 13.33
C LYS A 284 -4.17 -8.35 11.86
N LEU A 285 -3.15 -7.94 11.11
CA LEU A 285 -2.96 -8.37 9.73
C LEU A 285 -2.40 -9.79 9.70
N GLY A 286 -2.79 -10.56 8.67
CA GLY A 286 -2.21 -11.87 8.41
C GLY A 286 -0.71 -11.77 8.10
N SER A 287 0.04 -12.82 8.42
CA SER A 287 1.51 -12.86 8.33
C SER A 287 2.03 -12.47 6.94
N ALA A 288 1.46 -13.05 5.87
CA ALA A 288 1.87 -12.75 4.49
C ALA A 288 1.71 -11.27 4.12
N LEU A 289 0.58 -10.66 4.47
CA LEU A 289 0.30 -9.26 4.20
C LEU A 289 1.19 -8.34 5.06
N ARG A 290 1.47 -8.73 6.30
CA ARG A 290 2.38 -8.02 7.21
C ARG A 290 3.80 -7.98 6.63
N VAL A 291 4.35 -9.14 6.25
CA VAL A 291 5.69 -9.24 5.64
C VAL A 291 5.77 -8.39 4.37
N LYS A 292 4.75 -8.44 3.51
CA LYS A 292 4.68 -7.62 2.30
C LYS A 292 4.73 -6.12 2.60
N LEU A 293 3.95 -5.67 3.58
CA LEU A 293 3.94 -4.28 4.02
C LEU A 293 5.29 -3.84 4.59
N ASP A 294 5.91 -4.68 5.41
CA ASP A 294 7.18 -4.37 6.04
C ASP A 294 8.33 -4.31 5.02
N LEU A 295 8.34 -5.22 4.03
CA LEU A 295 9.26 -5.15 2.88
C LEU A 295 9.07 -3.84 2.11
N ALA A 296 7.82 -3.50 1.78
CA ALA A 296 7.51 -2.25 1.10
C ALA A 296 7.91 -1.01 1.91
N LEU A 297 7.88 -1.08 3.25
CA LEU A 297 8.34 0.00 4.13
C LEU A 297 9.85 0.19 3.96
N VAL A 298 10.62 -0.89 4.06
CA VAL A 298 12.08 -0.86 3.96
C VAL A 298 12.53 -0.38 2.58
N GLU A 299 11.89 -0.85 1.51
CA GLU A 299 12.13 -0.37 0.15
C GLU A 299 11.83 1.13 0.02
N THR A 300 10.75 1.61 0.65
CA THR A 300 10.42 3.04 0.67
C THR A 300 11.47 3.85 1.43
N LEU A 301 11.93 3.36 2.59
CA LEU A 301 12.96 4.03 3.38
C LEU A 301 14.29 4.08 2.61
N GLN A 302 14.67 3.01 1.90
CA GLN A 302 15.82 3.00 1.00
C GLN A 302 15.68 4.05 -0.10
N TYR A 303 14.51 4.11 -0.76
CA TYR A 303 14.24 5.12 -1.78
C TYR A 303 14.38 6.54 -1.22
N LEU A 304 13.85 6.81 -0.02
CA LEU A 304 13.93 8.13 0.61
C LEU A 304 15.38 8.52 0.95
N LEU A 305 16.18 7.61 1.49
CA LEU A 305 17.60 7.85 1.76
C LEU A 305 18.37 8.19 0.46
N VAL A 306 18.18 7.36 -0.57
CA VAL A 306 18.99 7.43 -1.81
C VAL A 306 18.52 8.54 -2.75
N VAL A 307 17.22 8.58 -3.05
CA VAL A 307 16.69 9.47 -4.10
C VAL A 307 16.36 10.84 -3.55
N GLN A 308 15.67 10.90 -2.40
CA GLN A 308 15.22 12.19 -1.84
C GLN A 308 16.35 12.90 -1.09
N LYS A 309 17.11 12.17 -0.27
CA LYS A 309 18.21 12.74 0.53
C LYS A 309 19.58 12.67 -0.16
N LYS A 310 19.69 12.00 -1.32
CA LYS A 310 20.94 11.86 -2.08
C LYS A 310 22.07 11.27 -1.24
N LEU A 311 21.73 10.41 -0.26
CA LEU A 311 22.71 9.74 0.58
C LEU A 311 23.42 8.64 -0.22
N PRO A 312 24.67 8.29 0.17
CA PRO A 312 25.45 7.32 -0.57
C PRO A 312 24.79 5.93 -0.56
N THR A 313 24.67 5.32 -1.74
CA THR A 313 24.14 3.95 -1.90
C THR A 313 25.13 2.87 -1.46
N GLY A 314 26.41 3.20 -1.38
CA GLY A 314 27.49 2.30 -0.98
C GLY A 314 28.44 2.96 0.01
N LEU A 315 29.43 2.20 0.47
CA LEU A 315 30.38 2.64 1.50
C LEU A 315 31.34 3.74 1.04
N VAL A 316 31.61 3.82 -0.27
CA VAL A 316 32.55 4.77 -0.88
C VAL A 316 31.93 5.33 -2.14
N THR A 317 31.81 6.65 -2.23
CA THR A 317 31.22 7.33 -3.39
C THR A 317 32.21 7.35 -4.57
N ILE A 318 31.72 7.67 -5.77
CA ILE A 318 32.59 7.80 -6.94
C ILE A 318 33.59 8.95 -6.75
N GLU A 319 33.21 10.02 -6.05
CA GLU A 319 34.02 11.22 -5.82
C GLU A 319 35.15 11.02 -4.79
N GLU A 320 34.99 10.03 -3.90
CA GLU A 320 35.98 9.62 -2.89
C GLU A 320 37.01 8.63 -3.45
N ARG A 321 36.69 7.90 -4.53
CA ARG A 321 37.60 6.90 -5.10
C ARG A 321 38.88 7.57 -5.58
N GLY A 322 40.01 7.03 -5.14
CA GLY A 322 41.35 7.51 -5.50
C GLY A 322 41.90 8.62 -4.59
N LYS A 323 41.10 9.16 -3.66
CA LYS A 323 41.52 10.16 -2.68
C LYS A 323 41.75 9.50 -1.31
N ALA A 324 42.99 9.10 -1.06
CA ALA A 324 43.37 8.47 0.20
C ALA A 324 42.98 9.34 1.40
N GLY A 325 42.33 8.74 2.39
CA GLY A 325 41.89 9.38 3.63
C GLY A 325 40.51 10.04 3.57
N THR A 326 39.86 10.10 2.40
CA THR A 326 38.49 10.63 2.26
C THR A 326 37.44 9.54 2.07
N GLU A 327 37.86 8.28 1.99
CA GLU A 327 36.95 7.18 1.72
C GLU A 327 35.91 7.03 2.84
N GLY A 328 34.63 7.01 2.47
CA GLY A 328 33.52 6.88 3.42
C GLY A 328 33.17 8.15 4.20
N SER A 329 33.77 9.30 3.86
CA SER A 329 33.40 10.58 4.48
C SER A 329 31.90 10.89 4.35
N ALA A 330 31.29 10.56 3.21
CA ALA A 330 29.85 10.69 3.00
C ALA A 330 29.05 9.64 3.80
N PHE A 331 29.53 8.39 3.85
CA PHE A 331 28.83 7.29 4.53
C PHE A 331 28.87 7.41 6.05
N LEU A 332 30.00 7.80 6.64
CA LEU A 332 30.19 7.98 8.08
C LEU A 332 29.82 9.40 8.56
N GLY A 333 29.54 10.31 7.63
CA GLY A 333 29.24 11.71 7.90
C GLY A 333 27.90 11.95 8.61
N GLN A 334 27.71 13.18 9.08
CA GLN A 334 26.55 13.60 9.85
C GLN A 334 25.22 13.39 9.12
N SER A 335 25.15 13.63 7.81
CA SER A 335 23.92 13.44 7.03
C SER A 335 23.48 11.96 6.98
N SER A 336 24.43 11.03 6.92
CA SER A 336 24.14 9.59 6.98
C SER A 336 23.70 9.19 8.39
N GLN A 337 24.31 9.73 9.43
CA GLN A 337 23.88 9.51 10.82
C GLN A 337 22.45 10.02 11.07
N GLU A 338 22.09 11.18 10.52
CA GLU A 338 20.71 11.71 10.56
C GLU A 338 19.74 10.78 9.82
N GLY A 339 20.11 10.29 8.64
CA GLY A 339 19.34 9.30 7.88
C GLY A 339 19.13 7.99 8.66
N VAL A 340 20.19 7.46 9.28
CA VAL A 340 20.15 6.26 10.13
C VAL A 340 19.25 6.50 11.35
N ALA A 341 19.42 7.63 12.04
CA ALA A 341 18.57 8.00 13.18
C ALA A 341 17.09 8.05 12.79
N ALA A 342 16.78 8.66 11.63
CA ALA A 342 15.42 8.80 11.14
C ALA A 342 14.78 7.43 10.80
N VAL A 343 15.51 6.59 10.06
CA VAL A 343 15.06 5.22 9.73
C VAL A 343 14.85 4.40 11.01
N THR A 344 15.79 4.44 11.95
CA THR A 344 15.65 3.71 13.22
C THR A 344 14.41 4.13 13.99
N VAL A 345 14.11 5.43 14.08
CA VAL A 345 12.89 5.93 14.75
C VAL A 345 11.62 5.46 14.04
N ILE A 346 11.61 5.46 12.70
CA ILE A 346 10.46 5.00 11.91
C ILE A 346 10.24 3.49 12.08
N LEU A 347 11.30 2.68 11.98
CA LEU A 347 11.22 1.22 12.21
C LEU A 347 10.71 0.93 13.62
N ARG A 348 11.25 1.61 14.64
CA ARG A 348 10.77 1.51 16.03
C ARG A 348 9.31 1.89 16.18
N THR A 349 8.87 2.96 15.52
CA THR A 349 7.48 3.41 15.69
C THR A 349 6.48 2.49 14.98
N LEU A 350 6.81 2.03 13.77
CA LEU A 350 5.86 1.33 12.91
C LEU A 350 5.92 -0.20 12.98
N LEU A 351 7.06 -0.77 13.38
CA LEU A 351 7.27 -2.23 13.45
C LEU A 351 7.26 -2.79 14.87
N SER A 352 7.37 -1.94 15.89
CA SER A 352 7.29 -2.41 17.28
C SER A 352 5.93 -3.05 17.56
N ASP A 353 5.97 -4.19 18.24
CA ASP A 353 4.76 -4.78 18.78
C ASP A 353 4.19 -3.87 19.86
N CYS A 354 2.90 -3.56 19.77
CA CYS A 354 2.24 -2.75 20.79
C CYS A 354 2.13 -3.59 22.07
N ILE A 355 3.11 -3.46 22.97
CA ILE A 355 3.08 -4.05 24.31
C ILE A 355 2.09 -3.25 25.16
N THR A 356 0.82 -3.23 24.77
CA THR A 356 -0.22 -2.67 25.63
C THR A 356 -0.55 -3.75 26.66
N GLY A 357 0.00 -3.58 27.86
CA GLY A 357 -0.17 -4.45 29.04
C GLY A 357 -1.60 -4.46 29.60
N ASN A 358 -2.59 -4.73 28.76
CA ASN A 358 -3.99 -4.88 29.15
C ASN A 358 -4.55 -6.19 28.57
N SER A 359 -3.84 -7.29 28.82
CA SER A 359 -4.26 -8.66 28.54
C SER A 359 -5.44 -9.05 29.43
N GLY A 360 -6.62 -8.51 29.12
CA GLY A 360 -7.88 -9.14 29.48
C GLY A 360 -8.02 -10.41 28.66
N SER A 361 -7.65 -11.54 29.27
CA SER A 361 -7.76 -12.88 28.72
C SER A 361 -9.20 -13.18 28.28
N THR A 362 -9.48 -13.07 26.98
CA THR A 362 -10.63 -13.74 26.36
C THR A 362 -10.09 -14.87 25.50
N SER A 363 -9.78 -15.98 26.17
CA SER A 363 -9.51 -17.28 25.57
C SER A 363 -10.79 -17.79 24.94
N ASP A 364 -10.79 -17.97 23.62
CA ASP A 364 -11.64 -18.95 22.92
C ASP A 364 -11.27 -18.94 21.43
N SER A 365 -10.16 -19.59 21.08
CA SER A 365 -10.03 -20.29 19.81
C SER A 365 -8.90 -21.32 19.91
N SER A 366 -9.29 -22.56 20.21
CA SER A 366 -8.50 -23.74 19.94
C SER A 366 -8.32 -23.88 18.43
N ASP A 367 -7.09 -23.86 17.94
CA ASP A 367 -6.50 -25.04 17.30
C ASP A 367 -5.07 -24.73 16.81
N THR A 368 -4.14 -25.30 17.57
CA THR A 368 -2.90 -25.96 17.14
C THR A 368 -1.95 -25.18 16.23
N ASP A 369 -1.08 -24.40 16.86
CA ASP A 369 0.39 -24.54 16.80
C ASP A 369 0.97 -23.56 17.84
N ASP A 370 1.27 -24.07 19.04
CA ASP A 370 1.89 -23.34 20.17
C ASP A 370 3.35 -22.96 19.87
N ASP A 371 3.57 -22.23 18.78
CA ASP A 371 4.83 -21.52 18.58
C ASP A 371 4.86 -20.37 19.59
N ASP A 372 5.86 -20.42 20.48
CA ASP A 372 6.17 -19.43 21.52
C ASP A 372 6.26 -18.01 20.92
N ASP A 373 5.10 -17.33 20.90
CA ASP A 373 4.82 -16.09 20.18
C ASP A 373 5.36 -14.85 20.92
N SER A 374 6.50 -15.03 21.58
CA SER A 374 7.19 -14.00 22.34
C SER A 374 7.50 -12.79 21.45
N PRO A 375 7.46 -11.55 21.97
CA PRO A 375 7.84 -10.35 21.22
C PRO A 375 9.24 -10.44 20.61
N THR A 376 10.15 -11.17 21.28
CA THR A 376 11.49 -11.46 20.79
C THR A 376 11.45 -12.36 19.55
N SER A 377 10.68 -13.46 19.59
CA SER A 377 10.48 -14.37 18.46
C SER A 377 9.93 -13.63 17.23
N ARG A 378 8.94 -12.75 17.44
CA ARG A 378 8.37 -11.92 16.37
C ARG A 378 9.37 -10.93 15.77
N THR A 379 10.20 -10.31 16.60
CA THR A 379 11.25 -9.39 16.13
C THR A 379 12.35 -10.14 15.37
N ILE A 380 12.71 -11.35 15.79
CA ILE A 380 13.65 -12.23 15.07
C ILE A 380 13.06 -12.65 13.72
N ASN A 381 11.78 -13.02 13.68
CA ASN A 381 11.10 -13.39 12.43
C ASN A 381 11.00 -12.20 11.47
N LEU A 382 10.72 -11.01 11.97
CA LEU A 382 10.78 -9.76 11.21
C LEU A 382 12.19 -9.53 10.65
N PHE A 383 13.23 -9.69 11.47
CA PHE A 383 14.61 -9.56 11.03
C PHE A 383 14.95 -10.58 9.92
N LYS A 384 14.60 -11.85 10.10
CA LYS A 384 14.81 -12.93 9.12
C LYS A 384 14.13 -12.66 7.78
N THR A 385 12.86 -12.25 7.82
CA THR A 385 12.02 -12.11 6.61
C THR A 385 12.21 -10.78 5.91
N VAL A 386 12.46 -9.71 6.67
CA VAL A 386 12.48 -8.34 6.15
C VAL A 386 13.88 -7.77 6.14
N ALA A 387 14.62 -7.78 7.26
CA ALA A 387 15.95 -7.18 7.31
C ALA A 387 16.98 -7.93 6.46
N LEU A 388 16.87 -9.25 6.36
CA LEU A 388 17.74 -10.07 5.51
C LEU A 388 17.21 -10.23 4.07
N SER A 389 16.23 -9.44 3.65
CA SER A 389 15.79 -9.44 2.25
C SER A 389 16.90 -8.87 1.34
N PRO A 390 16.99 -9.33 0.09
CA PRO A 390 18.04 -8.90 -0.83
C PRO A 390 17.92 -7.42 -1.21
N ASN A 391 19.00 -6.86 -1.79
CA ASN A 391 19.05 -5.51 -2.38
C ASN A 391 18.92 -4.32 -1.41
N GLN A 392 19.22 -4.52 -0.13
CA GLN A 392 19.32 -3.43 0.84
C GLN A 392 20.67 -2.72 0.81
N SER A 393 20.71 -1.44 1.17
CA SER A 393 21.92 -0.62 1.22
C SER A 393 22.68 -0.76 2.55
N PRO A 394 24.01 -0.51 2.59
CA PRO A 394 24.78 -0.47 3.83
C PRO A 394 24.22 0.49 4.90
N LEU A 395 23.57 1.59 4.51
CA LEU A 395 22.91 2.49 5.46
C LEU A 395 21.70 1.85 6.15
N LEU A 396 20.94 1.02 5.43
CA LEU A 396 19.87 0.23 6.05
C LEU A 396 20.43 -0.84 7.00
N ALA A 397 21.55 -1.48 6.65
CA ALA A 397 22.22 -2.42 7.56
C ALA A 397 22.56 -1.75 8.90
N TRP A 398 23.13 -0.55 8.86
CA TRP A 398 23.41 0.25 10.05
C TRP A 398 22.13 0.64 10.81
N SER A 399 21.09 1.03 10.08
CA SER A 399 19.78 1.37 10.67
C SER A 399 19.12 0.19 11.38
N TRP A 400 19.20 -1.01 10.80
CA TRP A 400 18.70 -2.26 11.39
C TRP A 400 19.45 -2.60 12.68
N SER A 401 20.78 -2.55 12.65
CA SER A 401 21.58 -2.82 13.86
C SER A 401 21.26 -1.83 14.98
N THR A 402 21.08 -0.55 14.64
CA THR A 402 20.70 0.48 15.63
C THR A 402 19.28 0.25 16.17
N TYR A 403 18.35 -0.15 15.30
CA TYR A 403 17.00 -0.54 15.71
C TYR A 403 17.01 -1.74 16.68
N LEU A 404 17.73 -2.81 16.33
CA LEU A 404 17.84 -4.02 17.16
C LEU A 404 18.53 -3.73 18.49
N ALA A 405 19.60 -2.93 18.50
CA ALA A 405 20.30 -2.53 19.72
C ALA A 405 19.43 -1.68 20.67
N SER A 406 18.40 -1.02 20.15
CA SER A 406 17.45 -0.25 20.96
C SER A 406 16.30 -1.08 21.56
N GLN A 407 16.23 -2.38 21.25
CA GLN A 407 15.23 -3.27 21.83
C GLN A 407 15.67 -3.74 23.22
N PRO A 408 14.73 -4.01 24.14
CA PRO A 408 15.05 -4.35 25.53
C PRO A 408 15.67 -5.74 25.72
N SER A 409 15.60 -6.62 24.72
CA SER A 409 16.06 -8.01 24.84
C SER A 409 17.54 -8.13 24.46
N PRO A 410 18.44 -8.51 25.38
CA PRO A 410 19.87 -8.66 25.08
C PRO A 410 20.15 -9.86 24.16
N THR A 411 19.35 -10.92 24.25
CA THR A 411 19.51 -12.13 23.41
C THR A 411 19.18 -11.86 21.94
N LEU A 412 18.34 -10.86 21.67
CA LEU A 412 17.94 -10.49 20.31
C LEU A 412 19.14 -10.17 19.42
N LEU A 413 20.14 -9.45 19.92
CA LEU A 413 21.34 -9.10 19.17
C LEU A 413 22.16 -10.34 18.81
N HIS A 414 22.35 -11.27 19.77
CA HIS A 414 23.06 -12.52 19.54
C HIS A 414 22.36 -13.39 18.50
N THR A 415 21.04 -13.59 18.63
CA THR A 415 20.28 -14.40 17.67
C THR A 415 20.22 -13.75 16.28
N SER A 416 20.14 -12.42 16.21
CA SER A 416 20.18 -11.69 14.93
C SER A 416 21.55 -11.79 14.28
N LEU A 417 22.64 -11.70 15.06
CA LEU A 417 24.00 -11.89 14.57
C LEU A 417 24.23 -13.31 14.08
N GLU A 418 23.81 -14.32 14.84
CA GLU A 418 23.89 -15.73 14.44
C GLU A 418 23.13 -15.95 13.13
N THR A 419 21.90 -15.47 13.03
CA THR A 419 21.08 -15.57 11.81
C THR A 419 21.77 -14.89 10.62
N ALA A 420 22.32 -13.68 10.81
CA ALA A 420 23.03 -12.96 9.76
C ALA A 420 24.31 -13.70 9.34
N LEU A 421 25.07 -14.26 10.29
CA LEU A 421 26.26 -15.06 10.04
C LEU A 421 25.93 -16.37 9.33
N SER A 422 24.86 -17.08 9.70
CA SER A 422 24.42 -18.30 9.02
C SER A 422 24.06 -18.01 7.57
N ARG A 423 23.33 -16.92 7.30
CA ARG A 423 23.06 -16.49 5.93
C ARG A 423 24.37 -16.16 5.24
N TRP A 424 25.21 -15.32 5.86
CA TRP A 424 26.52 -14.86 5.38
C TRP A 424 27.45 -15.99 4.96
N ALA A 425 27.48 -17.06 5.75
CA ALA A 425 28.34 -18.21 5.56
C ALA A 425 27.84 -19.25 4.54
N ASP A 426 26.65 -19.07 3.93
CA ASP A 426 26.13 -19.98 2.92
C ASP A 426 27.03 -19.98 1.66
N THR A 427 27.77 -21.08 1.47
CA THR A 427 28.72 -21.27 0.38
C THR A 427 28.07 -21.21 -1.01
N THR A 428 26.80 -21.62 -1.11
CA THR A 428 26.06 -21.58 -2.38
C THR A 428 25.66 -20.14 -2.72
N ARG A 429 25.30 -19.36 -1.70
CA ARG A 429 25.00 -17.93 -1.86
C ARG A 429 26.26 -17.15 -2.21
N ILE A 430 27.36 -17.33 -1.48
CA ILE A 430 28.61 -16.58 -1.72
C ILE A 430 29.01 -16.65 -3.19
N LYS A 431 28.96 -17.84 -3.81
CA LYS A 431 29.29 -18.05 -5.23
C LYS A 431 28.37 -17.34 -6.22
N ARG A 432 27.14 -17.00 -5.82
CA ARG A 432 26.09 -16.39 -6.67
C ARG A 432 25.74 -14.97 -6.25
N SER A 433 26.30 -14.50 -5.15
CA SER A 433 25.94 -13.24 -4.50
C SER A 433 26.32 -12.04 -5.36
N LEU A 434 25.49 -11.02 -5.31
CA LEU A 434 25.86 -9.71 -5.85
C LEU A 434 26.75 -9.00 -4.82
N LEU A 435 27.73 -8.24 -5.30
CA LEU A 435 28.60 -7.45 -4.43
C LEU A 435 27.80 -6.51 -3.51
N THR A 436 26.65 -5.99 -3.96
CA THR A 436 25.76 -5.15 -3.14
C THR A 436 25.19 -5.92 -1.94
N GLU A 437 24.81 -7.18 -2.12
CA GLU A 437 24.31 -8.04 -1.03
C GLU A 437 25.43 -8.38 -0.05
N GLU A 438 26.63 -8.69 -0.54
CA GLU A 438 27.80 -8.95 0.32
C GLU A 438 28.20 -7.73 1.14
N LEU A 439 28.13 -6.54 0.55
CA LEU A 439 28.38 -5.29 1.27
C LEU A 439 27.33 -5.01 2.33
N PHE A 440 26.04 -5.24 2.03
CA PHE A 440 24.97 -5.10 3.00
C PHE A 440 25.16 -6.04 4.20
N LEU A 441 25.33 -7.34 3.94
CA LEU A 441 25.45 -8.34 5.01
C LEU A 441 26.71 -8.15 5.84
N THR A 442 27.84 -7.85 5.20
CA THR A 442 29.08 -7.55 5.93
C THR A 442 28.90 -6.31 6.81
N THR A 443 28.30 -5.24 6.28
CA THR A 443 28.02 -4.03 7.07
C THR A 443 27.11 -4.36 8.26
N LEU A 444 26.07 -5.16 8.06
CA LEU A 444 25.13 -5.57 9.11
C LEU A 444 25.82 -6.34 10.21
N ILE A 445 26.65 -7.34 9.86
CA ILE A 445 27.42 -8.14 10.82
C ILE A 445 28.39 -7.27 11.61
N ILE A 446 29.11 -6.36 10.96
CA ILE A 446 30.04 -5.44 11.64
C ILE A 446 29.28 -4.55 12.63
N CYS A 447 28.16 -3.95 12.22
CA CYS A 447 27.35 -3.13 13.12
C CYS A 447 26.78 -3.94 14.30
N LEU A 448 26.34 -5.19 14.07
CA LEU A 448 25.83 -6.07 15.13
C LEU A 448 26.94 -6.44 16.13
N LEU A 449 28.13 -6.82 15.64
CA LEU A 449 29.31 -7.12 16.47
C LEU A 449 29.77 -5.90 17.28
N ALA A 450 29.74 -4.71 16.68
CA ALA A 450 30.04 -3.45 17.34
C ALA A 450 28.95 -3.10 18.37
N SER A 451 27.70 -3.51 18.11
CA SER A 451 26.56 -3.24 19.00
C SER A 451 26.56 -4.07 20.28
N LEU A 452 27.17 -5.26 20.25
CA LEU A 452 27.27 -6.13 21.41
C LEU A 452 28.04 -5.44 22.55
N PRO A 453 27.54 -5.55 23.80
CA PRO A 453 28.29 -5.07 24.95
C PRO A 453 29.66 -5.78 25.03
N PRO A 454 30.68 -5.17 25.65
CA PRO A 454 31.94 -5.85 25.89
C PRO A 454 31.66 -7.16 26.64
N SER A 455 32.18 -8.27 26.11
CA SER A 455 31.90 -9.62 26.60
C SER A 455 32.22 -9.71 28.08
N THR A 456 31.21 -9.99 28.90
CA THR A 456 31.45 -10.49 30.24
C THR A 456 32.02 -11.90 30.13
N PRO A 457 32.94 -12.33 31.01
CA PRO A 457 33.58 -13.65 30.94
C PRO A 457 32.62 -14.86 31.04
N ALA A 458 31.33 -14.62 31.29
CA ALA A 458 30.27 -15.63 31.28
C ALA A 458 29.57 -15.78 29.91
N ASP A 459 29.86 -14.94 28.92
CA ASP A 459 29.23 -14.98 27.59
C ASP A 459 29.91 -16.00 26.69
N THR A 460 29.39 -17.23 26.72
CA THR A 460 29.90 -18.34 25.90
C THR A 460 29.30 -18.39 24.50
N LEU A 461 28.28 -17.57 24.21
CA LEU A 461 27.51 -17.66 22.96
C LEU A 461 28.32 -17.16 21.77
N LEU A 462 28.94 -15.98 21.88
CA LEU A 462 29.69 -15.40 20.77
C LEU A 462 30.92 -16.27 20.37
N PRO A 463 31.74 -16.78 21.31
CA PRO A 463 32.79 -17.74 20.99
C PRO A 463 32.27 -19.03 20.35
N ALA A 464 31.10 -19.53 20.78
CA ALA A 464 30.48 -20.72 20.17
C ALA A 464 30.06 -20.46 18.71
N ILE A 465 29.42 -19.32 18.44
CA ILE A 465 29.04 -18.90 17.07
C ILE A 465 30.29 -18.73 16.20
N ALA A 466 31.33 -18.07 16.71
CA ALA A 466 32.56 -17.82 15.96
C ALA A 466 33.33 -19.09 15.57
N ARG A 467 33.28 -20.13 16.42
CA ARG A 467 33.89 -21.44 16.17
C ARG A 467 32.96 -22.42 15.46
N SER A 468 31.72 -22.01 15.15
CA SER A 468 30.79 -22.87 14.44
C SER A 468 31.35 -23.23 13.07
N ARG A 469 31.14 -24.48 12.66
CA ARG A 469 31.64 -24.99 11.38
C ARG A 469 31.11 -24.18 10.19
N SER A 470 29.85 -23.75 10.27
CA SER A 470 29.24 -22.88 9.26
C SER A 470 30.05 -21.61 9.05
N VAL A 471 30.39 -20.87 10.12
CA VAL A 471 31.17 -19.63 10.01
C VAL A 471 32.57 -19.89 9.45
N LEU A 472 33.25 -20.95 9.89
CA LEU A 472 34.59 -21.29 9.40
C LEU A 472 34.60 -21.68 7.91
N ASP A 473 33.62 -22.47 7.47
CA ASP A 473 33.42 -22.84 6.07
C ASP A 473 33.03 -21.61 5.21
N GLY A 474 32.24 -20.70 5.78
CA GLY A 474 31.88 -19.42 5.19
C GLY A 474 33.09 -18.51 4.98
N VAL A 475 33.97 -18.37 5.97
CA VAL A 475 35.24 -17.63 5.83
C VAL A 475 36.09 -18.25 4.73
N SER A 476 36.26 -19.57 4.73
CA SER A 476 37.03 -20.28 3.70
C SER A 476 36.46 -20.03 2.29
N SER A 477 35.15 -20.11 2.14
CA SER A 477 34.46 -19.83 0.86
C SER A 477 34.62 -18.39 0.40
N HIS A 478 34.62 -17.41 1.31
CA HIS A 478 34.92 -16.02 0.94
C HIS A 478 36.36 -15.87 0.46
N LEU A 479 37.33 -16.52 1.11
CA LEU A 479 38.74 -16.45 0.73
C LEU A 479 39.03 -17.10 -0.63
N GLU A 480 38.26 -18.13 -1.00
CA GLU A 480 38.32 -18.79 -2.30
C GLU A 480 37.59 -18.03 -3.42
N HIS A 481 36.81 -17.01 -3.08
CA HIS A 481 36.03 -16.25 -4.06
C HIS A 481 36.93 -15.52 -5.08
N SER A 482 36.52 -15.45 -6.35
CA SER A 482 37.32 -14.85 -7.43
C SER A 482 37.43 -13.32 -7.33
N ASP A 483 36.38 -12.64 -6.87
CA ASP A 483 36.39 -11.19 -6.62
C ASP A 483 37.24 -10.86 -5.37
N PRO A 484 38.32 -10.08 -5.50
CA PRO A 484 39.17 -9.69 -4.38
C PRO A 484 38.45 -8.83 -3.32
N THR A 485 37.38 -8.12 -3.67
CA THR A 485 36.56 -7.37 -2.72
C THR A 485 35.86 -8.32 -1.76
N VAL A 486 35.22 -9.38 -2.28
CA VAL A 486 34.50 -10.38 -1.49
C VAL A 486 35.45 -11.12 -0.55
N ARG A 487 36.66 -11.49 -1.04
CA ARG A 487 37.71 -12.07 -0.18
C ARG A 487 38.03 -11.19 1.01
N ARG A 488 38.24 -9.88 0.78
CA ARG A 488 38.58 -8.93 1.84
C ARG A 488 37.44 -8.68 2.82
N LEU A 489 36.19 -8.68 2.35
CA LEU A 489 35.03 -8.60 3.25
C LEU A 489 35.00 -9.81 4.20
N GLY A 490 35.28 -11.02 3.71
CA GLY A 490 35.40 -12.21 4.56
C GLY A 490 36.56 -12.17 5.53
N MET A 491 37.72 -11.68 5.10
CA MET A 491 38.85 -11.45 6.00
C MET A 491 38.50 -10.44 7.11
N LEU A 492 37.78 -9.36 6.78
CA LEU A 492 37.35 -8.36 7.75
C LEU A 492 36.42 -8.96 8.81
N VAL A 493 35.40 -9.72 8.39
CA VAL A 493 34.47 -10.38 9.34
C VAL A 493 35.23 -11.32 10.26
N ALA A 494 36.14 -12.14 9.71
CA ALA A 494 36.96 -13.06 10.50
C ALA A 494 37.87 -12.32 11.52
N GLU A 495 38.49 -11.21 11.11
CA GLU A 495 39.34 -10.40 11.98
C GLU A 495 38.53 -9.78 13.14
N VAL A 496 37.39 -9.14 12.83
CA VAL A 496 36.54 -8.47 13.84
C VAL A 496 35.88 -9.48 14.79
N LEU A 497 35.41 -10.60 14.26
CA LEU A 497 34.82 -11.67 15.06
C LEU A 497 35.87 -12.33 15.98
N SER A 498 37.10 -12.54 15.49
CA SER A 498 38.20 -13.03 16.31
C SER A 498 38.59 -12.03 17.40
N ALA A 499 38.66 -10.74 17.08
CA ALA A 499 38.95 -9.70 18.07
C ALA A 499 37.91 -9.65 19.20
N LYS A 500 36.62 -9.83 18.88
CA LYS A 500 35.52 -9.86 19.85
C LYS A 500 35.47 -11.13 20.71
N THR A 501 36.18 -12.19 20.32
CA THR A 501 36.15 -13.50 21.02
C THR A 501 37.50 -13.90 21.64
N ALA A 502 38.52 -13.06 21.49
CA ALA A 502 39.86 -13.31 22.01
C ALA A 502 39.95 -12.96 23.51
N GLU A 503 39.44 -13.84 24.37
CA GLU A 503 39.66 -13.74 25.82
C GLU A 503 41.10 -14.18 26.15
N GLY A 504 42.02 -13.22 26.30
CA GLY A 504 43.42 -13.48 26.67
C GLY A 504 44.30 -14.13 25.58
N GLY A 505 43.72 -14.47 24.43
CA GLY A 505 44.42 -15.00 23.26
C GLY A 505 44.85 -13.91 22.26
N LYS A 506 45.71 -14.30 21.31
CA LYS A 506 46.08 -13.42 20.18
C LYS A 506 44.93 -13.40 19.17
N ALA A 507 44.25 -12.26 19.04
CA ALA A 507 43.27 -12.04 17.99
C ALA A 507 43.92 -12.21 16.59
N LEU A 508 43.14 -12.73 15.64
CA LEU A 508 43.54 -12.81 14.24
C LEU A 508 43.86 -11.40 13.73
N ASN A 509 44.93 -11.25 12.96
CA ASN A 509 45.35 -9.97 12.40
C ASN A 509 46.03 -10.21 11.05
N PHE A 510 45.45 -9.69 9.98
CA PHE A 510 45.98 -9.85 8.61
C PHE A 510 47.02 -8.79 8.22
N GLY A 511 47.32 -7.84 9.11
CA GLY A 511 48.32 -6.81 8.93
C GLY A 511 47.86 -5.60 8.09
N SER A 512 48.48 -4.45 8.32
CA SER A 512 48.09 -3.17 7.69
C SER A 512 48.20 -3.17 6.16
N ARG A 513 49.13 -3.94 5.59
CA ARG A 513 49.29 -4.08 4.12
C ARG A 513 48.07 -4.67 3.44
N MET A 514 47.25 -5.43 4.16
CA MET A 514 46.04 -6.01 3.58
C MET A 514 44.95 -4.95 3.34
N TRP A 515 44.90 -3.97 4.23
CA TRP A 515 43.84 -2.95 4.31
C TRP A 515 44.23 -1.63 3.64
N ASN A 516 45.53 -1.34 3.58
CA ASN A 516 46.06 -0.12 2.98
C ASN A 516 46.21 -0.25 1.46
N GLY A 517 46.14 0.88 0.77
CA GLY A 517 46.28 0.99 -0.69
C GLY A 517 44.95 1.20 -1.42
N GLN A 518 45.03 1.30 -2.74
CA GLN A 518 43.87 1.55 -3.61
C GLN A 518 43.39 0.25 -4.28
N GLY A 519 42.11 0.23 -4.64
CA GLY A 519 41.46 -0.80 -5.41
C GLY A 519 41.05 -2.05 -4.62
N GLU A 520 40.42 -2.97 -5.35
CA GLU A 520 40.08 -4.32 -4.89
C GLU A 520 39.27 -4.40 -3.58
N GLY A 521 38.54 -3.34 -3.24
CA GLY A 521 37.69 -3.30 -2.04
C GLY A 521 38.39 -2.85 -0.77
N ARG A 522 39.67 -2.46 -0.83
CA ARG A 522 40.42 -1.95 0.33
C ARG A 522 39.77 -0.72 0.94
N GLU A 523 39.28 0.20 0.12
CA GLU A 523 38.57 1.40 0.58
C GLU A 523 37.34 1.04 1.40
N LYS A 524 36.52 0.11 0.89
CA LYS A 524 35.28 -0.33 1.55
C LYS A 524 35.56 -0.94 2.91
N VAL A 525 36.58 -1.78 3.00
CA VAL A 525 37.00 -2.40 4.27
C VAL A 525 37.54 -1.35 5.25
N ARG A 526 38.32 -0.36 4.80
CA ARG A 526 38.75 0.75 5.67
C ARG A 526 37.56 1.50 6.26
N VAL A 527 36.53 1.78 5.46
CA VAL A 527 35.30 2.42 5.95
C VAL A 527 34.59 1.59 7.01
N LEU A 528 34.45 0.27 6.79
CA LEU A 528 33.81 -0.62 7.78
C LEU A 528 34.63 -0.79 9.06
N ARG A 529 35.96 -0.81 8.96
CA ARG A 529 36.85 -0.79 10.13
C ARG A 529 36.66 0.51 10.91
N ALA A 530 36.71 1.66 10.22
CA ALA A 530 36.48 2.95 10.85
C ALA A 530 35.10 3.02 11.53
N LEU A 531 34.05 2.48 10.91
CA LEU A 531 32.72 2.36 11.52
C LEU A 531 32.75 1.53 12.82
N SER A 532 33.42 0.38 12.80
CA SER A 532 33.57 -0.50 13.97
C SER A 532 34.40 0.14 15.08
N ASP A 533 35.52 0.76 14.72
CA ASP A 533 36.46 1.37 15.66
C ASP A 533 35.88 2.63 16.31
N ALA A 534 35.08 3.41 15.56
CA ALA A 534 34.42 4.63 16.02
C ALA A 534 32.94 4.41 16.39
N TRP A 535 32.54 3.16 16.71
CA TRP A 535 31.14 2.81 16.92
C TRP A 535 30.47 3.63 18.03
N ASP A 536 31.12 3.82 19.17
CA ASP A 536 30.54 4.57 20.29
C ASP A 536 30.28 6.04 19.94
N TYR A 537 31.16 6.66 19.14
CA TYR A 537 30.94 8.01 18.62
C TYR A 537 29.70 8.06 17.73
N HIS A 538 29.59 7.12 16.80
CA HIS A 538 28.48 7.03 15.86
C HIS A 538 27.15 6.74 16.55
N ARG A 539 27.13 5.79 17.49
CA ARG A 539 25.97 5.48 18.35
C ARG A 539 25.56 6.73 19.14
N GLY A 540 26.49 7.38 19.83
CA GLY A 540 26.21 8.57 20.63
C GLY A 540 25.68 9.74 19.79
N ALA A 541 26.19 9.93 18.58
CA ALA A 541 25.69 10.94 17.65
C ALA A 541 24.23 10.66 17.23
N ILE A 542 23.91 9.40 16.91
CA ILE A 542 22.54 8.98 16.55
C ILE A 542 21.59 9.13 17.74
N GLU A 543 21.98 8.66 18.93
CA GLU A 543 21.18 8.80 20.16
C GLU A 543 20.97 10.27 20.55
N GLY A 544 21.99 11.10 20.36
CA GLY A 544 21.90 12.54 20.56
C GLY A 544 20.89 13.21 19.62
N LEU A 545 20.82 12.78 18.35
CA LEU A 545 19.80 13.24 17.40
C LEU A 545 18.39 12.78 17.81
N GLN A 546 18.22 11.51 18.17
CA GLN A 546 16.93 10.98 18.62
C GLN A 546 16.43 11.70 19.88
N SER A 547 17.34 11.96 20.83
CA SER A 547 17.05 12.70 22.06
C SER A 547 16.63 14.14 21.79
N LYS A 548 17.30 14.81 20.83
CA LYS A 548 16.94 16.18 20.42
C LYS A 548 15.53 16.28 19.83
N TRP A 549 15.04 15.23 19.17
CA TRP A 549 13.69 15.25 18.60
C TRP A 549 12.58 15.03 19.66
N GLY A 550 12.89 14.41 20.79
CA GLY A 550 11.98 14.25 21.93
C GLY A 550 10.65 13.59 21.57
N GLY A 551 9.54 14.11 22.12
CA GLY A 551 8.18 13.59 21.87
C GLY A 551 7.71 13.73 20.41
N GLY A 552 8.40 14.52 19.59
CA GLY A 552 8.14 14.70 18.16
C GLY A 552 9.03 13.82 17.27
N ALA A 553 9.76 12.84 17.82
CA ALA A 553 10.76 12.05 17.10
C ALA A 553 10.30 11.49 15.76
N PHE A 554 9.08 10.94 15.69
CA PHE A 554 8.54 10.41 14.44
C PHE A 554 8.38 11.49 13.36
N VAL A 555 7.87 12.67 13.73
CA VAL A 555 7.65 13.78 12.81
C VAL A 555 8.97 14.33 12.28
N GLU A 556 9.94 14.53 13.17
CA GLU A 556 11.27 15.00 12.80
C GLU A 556 12.05 13.96 11.99
N ALA A 557 11.91 12.66 12.28
CA ALA A 557 12.46 11.60 11.45
C ALA A 557 11.91 11.62 10.02
N VAL A 558 10.58 11.75 9.86
CA VAL A 558 9.94 11.83 8.53
C VAL A 558 10.43 13.07 7.76
N LYS A 559 10.57 14.23 8.41
CA LYS A 559 11.19 15.43 7.81
C LYS A 559 12.67 15.20 7.48
N GLY A 560 13.39 14.51 8.36
CA GLY A 560 14.80 14.10 8.20
C GLY A 560 15.03 13.22 6.97
N LEU A 561 13.99 12.54 6.46
CA LEU A 561 14.01 11.80 5.19
C LEU A 561 13.53 12.59 3.97
N GLY A 562 13.19 13.87 4.13
CA GLY A 562 12.81 14.76 3.03
C GLY A 562 11.36 14.61 2.58
N VAL A 563 10.52 13.94 3.37
CA VAL A 563 9.09 13.82 3.08
C VAL A 563 8.42 15.17 3.34
N LYS A 564 8.00 15.85 2.27
CA LYS A 564 7.36 17.18 2.33
C LYS A 564 5.95 17.10 2.90
N SER A 565 5.61 18.01 3.83
CA SER A 565 4.25 18.17 4.35
C SER A 565 3.27 18.63 3.26
N MET A 566 2.02 18.18 3.32
CA MET A 566 0.99 18.52 2.33
C MET A 566 0.46 19.96 2.43
N VAL A 567 0.71 20.66 3.55
CA VAL A 567 0.14 21.99 3.82
C VAL A 567 0.54 23.03 2.76
N GLY A 568 1.67 22.86 2.06
CA GLY A 568 2.09 23.75 0.97
C GLY A 568 1.50 23.43 -0.41
N VAL A 569 1.07 22.19 -0.67
CA VAL A 569 0.70 21.74 -2.02
C VAL A 569 -0.70 22.23 -2.43
N ALA A 570 -1.59 22.42 -1.46
CA ALA A 570 -2.95 22.89 -1.72
C ALA A 570 -3.00 24.33 -2.30
N ALA A 571 -1.97 25.15 -2.05
CA ALA A 571 -1.85 26.47 -2.66
C ALA A 571 -1.45 26.37 -4.15
N GLU A 572 -0.48 25.51 -4.47
CA GLU A 572 -0.01 25.31 -5.85
C GLU A 572 -1.03 24.57 -6.73
N GLU A 573 -1.78 23.61 -6.17
CA GLU A 573 -2.82 22.88 -6.92
C GLU A 573 -4.03 23.76 -7.27
N LYS A 574 -4.40 24.71 -6.41
CA LYS A 574 -5.47 25.68 -6.72
C LYS A 574 -5.11 26.60 -7.87
N GLU A 575 -3.82 26.92 -8.03
CA GLU A 575 -3.34 27.74 -9.12
C GLU A 575 -3.25 26.94 -10.44
N GLN A 576 -2.85 25.66 -10.39
CA GLN A 576 -2.78 24.81 -11.58
C GLN A 576 -4.14 24.40 -12.17
N VAL A 577 -5.18 24.22 -11.34
CA VAL A 577 -6.53 23.85 -11.83
C VAL A 577 -7.20 24.99 -12.63
N VAL A 578 -6.77 26.24 -12.44
CA VAL A 578 -7.30 27.41 -13.18
C VAL A 578 -6.54 27.67 -14.48
N VAL A 579 -5.40 27.00 -14.72
CA VAL A 579 -4.59 27.21 -15.92
C VAL A 579 -5.03 26.32 -17.08
N ARG A 580 -5.85 26.93 -17.95
CA ARG A 580 -6.00 26.70 -19.40
C ARG A 580 -5.95 25.23 -19.87
N SER A 581 -7.09 24.76 -20.38
CA SER A 581 -7.15 23.69 -21.37
C SER A 581 -6.30 24.05 -22.60
N ARG A 582 -4.98 23.86 -22.52
CA ARG A 582 -4.11 23.89 -23.69
C ARG A 582 -4.65 22.79 -24.60
N LYS A 583 -5.08 23.18 -25.80
CA LYS A 583 -5.43 22.26 -26.88
C LYS A 583 -4.28 21.28 -27.03
N VAL A 584 -4.41 20.10 -26.40
CA VAL A 584 -3.46 19.01 -26.55
C VAL A 584 -3.52 18.68 -28.03
N GLY A 585 -2.42 18.96 -28.74
CA GLY A 585 -2.29 18.60 -30.15
C GLY A 585 -2.67 17.13 -30.30
N LYS A 586 -3.46 16.81 -31.33
CA LYS A 586 -3.94 15.45 -31.60
C LYS A 586 -2.78 14.48 -31.35
N PRO A 587 -2.95 13.45 -30.50
CA PRO A 587 -1.88 12.50 -30.24
C PRO A 587 -1.38 12.02 -31.61
N LYS A 588 -0.07 12.13 -31.85
CA LYS A 588 0.58 11.43 -32.96
C LYS A 588 0.36 9.96 -32.67
N THR A 589 -0.75 9.43 -33.16
CA THR A 589 -0.99 8.01 -33.23
C THR A 589 0.20 7.48 -34.00
N ARG A 590 1.07 6.75 -33.31
CA ARG A 590 2.01 5.84 -33.95
C ARG A 590 1.12 5.03 -34.88
N ARG A 591 1.29 5.22 -36.19
CA ARG A 591 0.50 4.49 -37.20
C ARG A 591 0.48 3.04 -36.76
N LEU A 592 -0.71 2.46 -36.66
CA LEU A 592 -0.81 1.01 -36.54
C LEU A 592 0.11 0.43 -37.62
N PRO A 593 0.95 -0.57 -37.28
CA PRO A 593 1.80 -1.21 -38.27
C PRO A 593 0.93 -1.54 -39.48
N GLU A 594 1.39 -1.06 -40.64
CA GLU A 594 0.69 -1.23 -41.91
C GLU A 594 0.36 -2.71 -42.05
N ARG A 595 -0.89 -3.01 -42.42
CA ARG A 595 -1.37 -4.38 -42.54
C ARG A 595 -0.58 -5.01 -43.69
N VAL A 596 0.53 -5.65 -43.35
CA VAL A 596 1.34 -6.42 -44.29
C VAL A 596 0.43 -7.53 -44.79
N GLU A 597 0.10 -7.50 -46.09
CA GLU A 597 -0.64 -8.59 -46.70
C GLU A 597 0.15 -9.89 -46.48
N PRO A 598 -0.53 -10.98 -46.12
CA PRO A 598 0.13 -12.26 -45.90
C PRO A 598 0.98 -12.58 -47.14
N PRO A 599 2.25 -12.98 -46.96
CA PRO A 599 3.14 -13.23 -48.09
C PRO A 599 2.47 -14.18 -49.07
N SER A 600 2.41 -13.76 -50.34
CA SER A 600 1.91 -14.55 -51.45
C SER A 600 2.42 -15.99 -51.34
N ARG A 601 1.51 -16.97 -51.29
CA ARG A 601 1.84 -18.41 -51.28
C ARG A 601 2.55 -18.90 -52.56
N PHE A 602 2.70 -18.00 -53.54
CA PHE A 602 3.41 -18.25 -54.78
C PHE A 602 4.68 -17.40 -54.83
N ASN A 603 5.82 -18.08 -54.85
CA ASN A 603 7.07 -17.46 -55.29
C ASN A 603 6.97 -17.12 -56.78
N LYS A 604 7.73 -16.12 -57.26
CA LYS A 604 7.77 -15.66 -58.67
C LYS A 604 8.05 -16.76 -59.70
N SER A 605 8.39 -17.97 -59.26
CA SER A 605 8.58 -19.17 -60.08
C SER A 605 7.37 -20.09 -60.19
N GLY A 606 6.18 -19.70 -59.69
CA GLY A 606 4.94 -20.49 -59.81
C GLY A 606 4.90 -21.79 -58.98
N LYS A 607 5.84 -21.99 -58.06
CA LYS A 607 5.91 -23.18 -57.21
C LYS A 607 5.37 -22.86 -55.81
N ALA A 608 4.50 -23.74 -55.30
CA ALA A 608 3.88 -23.61 -53.99
C ALA A 608 4.94 -23.61 -52.87
N ALA A 609 4.93 -22.59 -52.02
CA ALA A 609 5.82 -22.49 -50.88
C ALA A 609 5.51 -23.61 -49.86
N ARG A 610 6.53 -24.38 -49.47
CA ARG A 610 6.43 -25.45 -48.47
C ARG A 610 6.17 -24.83 -47.07
N PRO A 611 5.30 -25.43 -46.23
CA PRO A 611 5.01 -24.92 -44.89
C PRO A 611 6.26 -24.97 -44.01
N LEU A 612 6.49 -23.89 -43.25
CA LEU A 612 7.68 -23.63 -42.43
C LEU A 612 7.69 -24.40 -41.08
N ILE A 613 6.80 -25.38 -40.90
CA ILE A 613 6.74 -26.20 -39.69
C ILE A 613 6.84 -27.65 -40.12
N THR A 614 8.08 -28.13 -40.23
CA THR A 614 8.39 -29.56 -40.18
C THR A 614 8.39 -29.97 -38.71
N MET A 615 7.46 -30.85 -38.35
CA MET A 615 7.46 -31.55 -37.07
C MET A 615 8.79 -32.29 -36.93
N LEU A 616 9.45 -32.12 -35.79
CA LEU A 616 10.59 -32.93 -35.38
C LEU A 616 10.04 -34.34 -35.10
N ASP A 617 10.27 -35.27 -36.02
CA ASP A 617 10.10 -36.69 -35.76
C ASP A 617 11.29 -37.17 -34.93
N SER A 618 10.94 -37.87 -33.86
CA SER A 618 11.80 -38.57 -32.91
C SER A 618 12.49 -39.77 -33.56
N ASP A 619 13.80 -39.85 -33.38
CA ASP A 619 14.64 -41.01 -33.69
C ASP A 619 14.17 -42.24 -32.91
N ASP A 620 13.80 -43.31 -33.62
CA ASP A 620 13.81 -44.68 -33.08
C ASP A 620 14.25 -45.65 -34.19
N GLU A 621 15.44 -46.21 -34.00
CA GLU A 621 16.06 -47.26 -34.83
C GLU A 621 15.62 -48.62 -34.27
N GLY A 622 14.98 -49.45 -35.09
CA GLY A 622 14.60 -50.81 -34.69
C GLY A 622 13.91 -51.61 -35.78
N ASP A 623 14.72 -52.39 -36.50
CA ASP A 623 14.40 -53.31 -37.60
C ASP A 623 13.12 -54.16 -37.46
N GLY A 624 12.43 -54.38 -38.58
CA GLY A 624 11.44 -55.45 -38.69
C GLY A 624 10.60 -55.43 -39.95
N GLN A 625 11.02 -56.21 -40.94
CA GLN A 625 10.32 -56.46 -42.22
C GLN A 625 8.86 -56.92 -42.04
N GLY A 626 7.93 -56.32 -42.81
CA GLY A 626 6.58 -56.84 -42.93
C GLY A 626 5.69 -56.06 -43.89
N LYS A 627 5.62 -56.53 -45.14
CA LYS A 627 4.64 -56.09 -46.16
C LYS A 627 3.20 -56.19 -45.59
N ALA A 628 2.38 -55.14 -45.80
CA ALA A 628 1.28 -55.18 -46.79
C ALA A 628 0.14 -54.17 -46.51
N VAL A 629 -0.51 -53.78 -47.62
CA VAL A 629 -1.90 -53.33 -47.79
C VAL A 629 -2.26 -51.87 -47.47
N LEU A 630 -2.47 -51.13 -48.59
CA LEU A 630 -3.24 -49.91 -48.76
C LEU A 630 -4.59 -49.89 -48.02
N ARG A 631 -4.92 -48.78 -47.36
CA ARG A 631 -6.29 -48.21 -47.42
C ARG A 631 -6.32 -46.75 -46.97
N SER A 632 -6.89 -45.94 -47.85
CA SER A 632 -7.17 -44.51 -47.72
C SER A 632 -8.14 -44.22 -46.57
N SER A 633 -7.80 -43.24 -45.73
CA SER A 633 -8.73 -42.65 -44.76
C SER A 633 -9.12 -41.22 -45.20
N PRO A 634 -10.42 -40.84 -45.11
CA PRO A 634 -10.93 -39.55 -45.58
C PRO A 634 -10.78 -38.43 -44.53
N PRO A 635 -10.94 -37.14 -44.93
CA PRO A 635 -10.61 -36.00 -44.08
C PRO A 635 -11.70 -35.67 -43.04
N LEU A 636 -11.25 -35.31 -41.84
CA LEU A 636 -12.05 -34.85 -40.71
C LEU A 636 -12.77 -33.53 -41.04
N LYS A 637 -14.10 -33.59 -41.11
CA LYS A 637 -15.01 -32.44 -41.03
C LYS A 637 -15.18 -32.04 -39.56
N MET A 638 -14.73 -30.84 -39.18
CA MET A 638 -15.15 -30.20 -37.93
C MET A 638 -16.00 -28.98 -38.24
N PHE A 639 -17.32 -29.12 -38.11
CA PHE A 639 -18.21 -28.03 -37.73
C PHE A 639 -19.45 -28.61 -37.05
N SER A 640 -19.72 -28.07 -35.86
CA SER A 640 -21.03 -27.74 -35.30
C SER A 640 -22.22 -28.64 -35.68
N GLN A 641 -22.79 -29.35 -34.71
CA GLN A 641 -24.25 -29.46 -34.62
C GLN A 641 -24.74 -29.50 -33.17
N HIS A 642 -25.73 -28.65 -32.94
CA HIS A 642 -26.64 -28.60 -31.81
C HIS A 642 -27.23 -29.97 -31.49
N ARG A 643 -27.46 -30.23 -30.20
CA ARG A 643 -28.33 -31.33 -29.73
C ARG A 643 -29.52 -30.75 -28.97
N PRO A 644 -30.76 -31.10 -29.34
CA PRO A 644 -31.96 -30.68 -28.64
C PRO A 644 -32.24 -31.57 -27.43
N SER A 645 -32.91 -30.99 -26.45
CA SER A 645 -33.49 -31.66 -25.29
C SER A 645 -34.73 -32.47 -25.67
N SER A 646 -34.75 -33.76 -25.32
CA SER A 646 -36.00 -34.50 -25.18
C SER A 646 -35.98 -35.33 -23.89
N ARG A 647 -37.00 -35.06 -23.08
CA ARG A 647 -37.46 -35.84 -21.93
C ARG A 647 -37.56 -37.33 -22.25
N GLN A 648 -37.21 -38.19 -21.30
CA GLN A 648 -38.15 -39.19 -20.79
C GLN A 648 -37.69 -39.77 -19.45
N SER A 649 -38.68 -39.84 -18.57
CA SER A 649 -38.79 -40.51 -17.28
C SER A 649 -38.49 -42.01 -17.33
N SER A 650 -37.93 -42.57 -16.25
CA SER A 650 -38.66 -43.26 -15.17
C SER A 650 -37.81 -44.36 -14.51
N SER A 651 -37.77 -44.35 -13.16
CA SER A 651 -37.70 -45.49 -12.21
C SER A 651 -36.63 -46.58 -12.47
N SER A 652 -35.79 -46.99 -11.52
CA SER A 652 -36.17 -47.68 -10.28
C SER A 652 -34.95 -48.04 -9.41
N SER A 653 -35.14 -47.94 -8.08
CA SER A 653 -34.61 -48.77 -6.96
C SER A 653 -33.24 -49.48 -7.00
N SER A 654 -32.37 -49.16 -6.04
CA SER A 654 -31.65 -50.06 -5.10
C SER A 654 -30.58 -49.25 -4.32
N THR A 655 -30.77 -48.95 -3.02
CA THR A 655 -30.27 -49.67 -1.81
C THR A 655 -28.74 -49.79 -1.67
N SER A 656 -28.14 -48.98 -0.80
CA SER A 656 -27.15 -49.34 0.25
C SER A 656 -26.69 -48.03 0.95
N SER A 657 -27.17 -47.67 2.14
CA SER A 657 -26.60 -48.02 3.45
C SER A 657 -25.08 -47.86 3.53
N ASP A 658 -24.60 -46.75 4.11
CA ASP A 658 -23.53 -46.84 5.11
C ASP A 658 -23.55 -45.61 6.03
N ASP A 659 -23.77 -45.89 7.30
CA ASP A 659 -23.67 -45.01 8.45
C ASP A 659 -22.20 -44.88 8.85
N SER A 660 -21.80 -43.70 9.32
CA SER A 660 -20.78 -43.56 10.38
C SER A 660 -20.89 -42.18 11.02
N ASP A 661 -21.56 -42.19 12.17
CA ASP A 661 -21.40 -41.23 13.26
C ASP A 661 -19.93 -41.09 13.66
N SER A 662 -19.53 -39.92 14.15
CA SER A 662 -18.90 -39.78 15.48
C SER A 662 -18.79 -38.31 15.86
N ASP A 663 -19.11 -38.09 17.13
CA ASP A 663 -19.19 -36.85 17.91
C ASP A 663 -17.94 -35.96 17.92
#